data_AF-A0A219T425-F1
#
_entry.id   AF-A0A219T425-F1
#
_cell.length_a   1.000
_cell.length_b   1.000
_cell.length_c   1.000
_cell.angle_alpha   90.00
_cell.angle_beta   90.00
_cell.angle_gamma   90.00
#
_symmetry.space_group_name_H-M   'P 1'
#
loop_
_entity.id
_entity.type
_entity.pdbx_description
1 polymer ?
#
loop_
_entity_poly.entity_id
_entity_poly.type
_entity_poly.pdbx_seq_one_letter_code
_entity_poly.pdbx_strand_id
1 'polypeptide(L)'
;LRKMGYGNSFWPELIHNTFNIDVQMDSEARHPPHFCYNCWRIVIQTINNTTNEDAFFPISTIVQWKPHSNFCNVCNFRNGTRKRKALKRSPPAAKKPKTAVDISRITKRKDQRNSTSILLAKKIVNCKKIHLNSKLLMLDYPNNFIQSVSCQVCEHLLADPVQSPCKHLFCRTCILKCTAVLGKYCPVCRFPCDPTECRSPVKSFVSVLNSLALKCPVADCGEEVRLGEYPNHAKNHKEKRMLHAYSPTNKGGRPRQHLLSLTRRAQKHRLRYLKLQVKAFADKEENGDVKSVCLTLFLLALRAGNEHRQADELEALMQGHGSGLKPAVCLAIRVSTFLSCSQYHKMYKTVKATTGKQIFQPLHALRSAEKTLLPGYYSFEWEPPLPQVSTNTEVGIIDGTCGWSHCVDEYPMETISRRFRYDVAIVSTLKDLEDNILEGLKCQNIDEYFGGPFTVVIKESCDGMGDVSEKHGCGPPVPEKAVRYSFTIMTISVENENGEKVNVFEELKPNSELCCKPLCLMLADESDHETMTAILGPLVAEREAMKSSDLILEIGDLPRSFKFIFRGTGYDEKLVRELEGLEASGSMYVCTLCDTTRSNASQNLTLHSITRSHEENLERYEVWRTNPYQETAEELRDRVKGVAAKAFIETQPSIDALHCDIGNATEFYKLFQDEIGELHKNLSPSKEERKRWQAMLDKHFREKINLKPIMRLNGNFARKLMTEETVEAVCELIPSEERREILRELMHLYVLMKPVWRSTFPLKECPDLVCQYSFNSQRFAELLHTKFKYRYDGKITNYLHKTLAHVPEIIERDGSIGAWASEG
;
A
#
# COMPACT_ATOMS: atom_id res chain seq x y z
N LEU A 1 10.66 -32.47 43.65
CA LEU A 1 10.02 -32.21 44.96
C LEU A 1 8.60 -31.62 44.90
N ARG A 2 8.13 -30.89 43.86
CA ARG A 2 6.67 -30.63 43.71
C ARG A 2 5.81 -31.86 43.35
N LYS A 3 6.45 -32.97 42.95
CA LYS A 3 5.83 -34.31 42.88
C LYS A 3 5.98 -35.13 44.17
N MET A 4 6.47 -34.54 45.27
CA MET A 4 6.71 -35.22 46.56
C MET A 4 6.10 -34.48 47.78
N GLY A 5 5.14 -33.56 47.59
CA GLY A 5 4.29 -33.09 48.70
C GLY A 5 4.87 -32.10 49.71
N TYR A 6 5.95 -31.36 49.42
CA TYR A 6 6.45 -30.31 50.32
C TYR A 6 6.05 -28.90 49.84
N GLY A 7 5.43 -28.13 50.75
CA GLY A 7 4.90 -26.79 50.56
C GLY A 7 5.96 -25.68 50.49
N ASN A 8 5.50 -24.46 50.27
CA ASN A 8 6.33 -23.25 50.09
C ASN A 8 7.27 -22.98 51.29
N SER A 9 8.44 -22.40 50.98
CA SER A 9 9.51 -21.89 51.86
C SER A 9 10.43 -22.91 52.58
N PHE A 10 11.49 -23.35 51.89
CA PHE A 10 12.60 -24.18 52.45
C PHE A 10 13.83 -23.36 52.89
N TRP A 11 13.82 -22.04 52.67
CA TRP A 11 15.01 -21.19 52.86
C TRP A 11 15.34 -20.80 54.31
N PRO A 12 14.36 -20.49 55.19
CA PRO A 12 14.65 -20.06 56.56
C PRO A 12 15.38 -21.12 57.40
N GLU A 13 14.92 -22.38 57.33
CA GLU A 13 15.60 -23.52 58.00
C GLU A 13 17.01 -23.77 57.46
N LEU A 14 17.22 -23.58 56.15
CA LEU A 14 18.53 -23.77 55.53
C LEU A 14 19.54 -22.70 55.96
N ILE A 15 19.13 -21.44 56.13
CA ILE A 15 19.98 -20.37 56.68
C ILE A 15 20.32 -20.65 58.14
N HIS A 16 19.31 -21.03 58.93
CA HIS A 16 19.51 -21.33 60.35
C HIS A 16 20.53 -22.46 60.54
N ASN A 17 20.38 -23.56 59.79
CA ASN A 17 21.26 -24.72 59.91
C ASN A 17 22.67 -24.50 59.33
N THR A 18 22.83 -23.61 58.34
CA THR A 18 24.14 -23.38 57.68
C THR A 18 24.93 -22.23 58.29
N PHE A 19 24.25 -21.22 58.83
CA PHE A 19 24.86 -19.97 59.30
C PHE A 19 24.49 -19.60 60.74
N ASN A 20 23.60 -20.35 61.40
CA ASN A 20 23.15 -20.15 62.79
C ASN A 20 22.54 -18.77 63.04
N ILE A 21 21.78 -18.25 62.06
CA ILE A 21 21.05 -16.97 62.12
C ILE A 21 19.56 -17.27 61.97
N ASP A 22 18.75 -16.80 62.91
CA ASP A 22 17.28 -16.94 62.85
C ASP A 22 16.66 -15.83 61.98
N VAL A 23 15.93 -16.23 60.96
CA VAL A 23 15.27 -15.36 59.97
C VAL A 23 13.78 -15.69 59.80
N GLN A 24 13.18 -16.40 60.76
CA GLN A 24 11.78 -16.88 60.67
C GLN A 24 10.73 -15.75 60.55
N MET A 25 11.08 -14.51 60.93
CA MET A 25 10.20 -13.34 60.88
C MET A 25 10.34 -12.51 59.59
N ASP A 26 11.27 -12.85 58.69
CA ASP A 26 11.61 -12.07 57.50
C ASP A 26 10.92 -12.60 56.22
N SER A 27 10.47 -11.69 55.33
CA SER A 27 9.78 -12.02 54.07
C SER A 27 10.64 -11.72 52.83
N GLU A 28 10.39 -12.37 51.68
CA GLU A 28 11.16 -12.16 50.43
C GLU A 28 11.26 -10.70 49.97
N ALA A 29 10.36 -9.82 50.42
CA ALA A 29 10.30 -8.41 50.06
C ALA A 29 11.08 -7.46 51.00
N ARG A 30 11.59 -7.91 52.16
CA ARG A 30 12.43 -7.12 53.08
C ARG A 30 13.73 -7.87 53.37
N HIS A 31 14.86 -7.17 53.31
CA HIS A 31 16.17 -7.77 53.58
C HIS A 31 16.38 -7.92 55.11
N PRO A 32 16.89 -9.07 55.60
CA PRO A 32 17.16 -9.26 57.03
C PRO A 32 18.16 -8.24 57.58
N PRO A 33 18.05 -7.82 58.86
CA PRO A 33 18.88 -6.75 59.46
C PRO A 33 20.39 -7.06 59.50
N HIS A 34 20.77 -8.33 59.31
CA HIS A 34 22.15 -8.79 59.32
C HIS A 34 22.78 -8.96 57.92
N PHE A 35 22.04 -8.66 56.83
CA PHE A 35 22.52 -8.77 55.45
C PHE A 35 22.37 -7.45 54.67
N CYS A 36 23.31 -7.13 53.78
CA CYS A 36 23.12 -6.02 52.83
C CYS A 36 22.27 -6.45 51.62
N TYR A 37 21.51 -5.54 51.02
CA TYR A 37 20.60 -5.83 49.89
C TYR A 37 21.26 -6.62 48.74
N ASN A 38 22.51 -6.28 48.39
CA ASN A 38 23.23 -6.98 47.31
C ASN A 38 23.71 -8.38 47.73
N CYS A 39 24.11 -8.59 48.98
CA CYS A 39 24.50 -9.92 49.47
C CYS A 39 23.28 -10.84 49.63
N TRP A 40 22.16 -10.29 50.12
CA TRP A 40 20.88 -11.00 50.20
C TRP A 40 20.38 -11.47 48.83
N ARG A 41 20.45 -10.61 47.80
CA ARG A 41 20.10 -10.98 46.41
C ARG A 41 20.97 -12.10 45.85
N ILE A 42 22.27 -12.10 46.11
CA ILE A 42 23.20 -13.14 45.64
C ILE A 42 22.88 -14.49 46.31
N VAL A 43 22.63 -14.46 47.62
CA VAL A 43 22.31 -15.62 48.44
C VAL A 43 20.99 -16.25 47.98
N ILE A 44 19.89 -15.50 47.88
CA ILE A 44 18.56 -15.95 47.39
C ILE A 44 18.60 -16.49 45.95
N GLN A 45 19.31 -15.83 45.03
CA GLN A 45 19.43 -16.29 43.63
C GLN A 45 20.19 -17.63 43.49
N THR A 46 21.00 -18.01 44.48
CA THR A 46 21.81 -19.23 44.42
C THR A 46 21.02 -20.47 44.84
N ILE A 47 20.10 -20.37 45.80
CA ILE A 47 19.32 -21.53 46.30
C ILE A 47 17.99 -21.70 45.56
N ASN A 48 17.41 -20.65 44.97
CA ASN A 48 16.18 -20.77 44.17
C ASN A 48 16.41 -21.35 42.75
N ASN A 49 17.66 -21.71 42.39
CA ASN A 49 18.01 -22.29 41.09
C ASN A 49 18.11 -23.84 41.17
N THR A 50 17.09 -24.54 40.66
CA THR A 50 16.97 -26.02 40.66
C THR A 50 17.76 -26.73 39.56
N THR A 51 18.79 -26.10 38.96
CA THR A 51 19.58 -26.67 37.85
C THR A 51 21.09 -26.54 38.00
N ASN A 52 21.61 -26.21 39.18
CA ASN A 52 23.04 -26.18 39.46
C ASN A 52 23.46 -27.38 40.31
N GLU A 53 24.11 -28.38 39.71
CA GLU A 53 24.82 -29.44 40.44
C GLU A 53 26.21 -29.01 40.95
N ASP A 54 26.68 -27.78 40.64
CA ASP A 54 28.04 -27.31 41.00
C ASP A 54 28.10 -26.19 42.06
N ALA A 55 27.03 -25.93 42.82
CA ALA A 55 27.08 -24.98 43.93
C ALA A 55 27.49 -25.66 45.26
N PHE A 56 28.67 -26.27 45.30
CA PHE A 56 29.31 -26.67 46.57
C PHE A 56 30.13 -25.51 47.12
N PHE A 57 29.73 -24.97 48.28
CA PHE A 57 30.55 -24.08 49.09
C PHE A 57 31.57 -24.92 49.89
N PRO A 58 32.89 -24.71 49.78
CA PRO A 58 33.83 -25.19 50.78
C PRO A 58 33.76 -24.26 51.99
N ILE A 59 32.97 -24.64 53.00
CA ILE A 59 33.02 -24.05 54.33
C ILE A 59 34.17 -24.71 55.08
N SER A 60 35.21 -23.96 55.40
CA SER A 60 36.16 -24.35 56.45
C SER A 60 36.35 -23.28 57.53
N THR A 61 35.44 -22.29 57.60
CA THR A 61 35.41 -21.34 58.73
C THR A 61 34.03 -20.72 58.85
N ILE A 62 33.43 -20.82 60.03
CA ILE A 62 32.17 -20.14 60.38
C ILE A 62 32.41 -18.63 60.30
N VAL A 63 31.73 -17.95 59.37
CA VAL A 63 31.78 -16.49 59.25
C VAL A 63 30.74 -15.90 60.20
N GLN A 64 31.16 -15.21 61.27
CA GLN A 64 30.24 -14.41 62.09
C GLN A 64 29.84 -13.15 61.31
N TRP A 65 28.55 -13.05 60.97
CA TRP A 65 27.98 -11.87 60.30
C TRP A 65 27.57 -10.82 61.35
N LYS A 66 28.07 -9.59 61.19
CA LYS A 66 27.72 -8.44 62.03
C LYS A 66 26.60 -7.62 61.36
N PRO A 67 25.74 -6.91 62.11
CA PRO A 67 24.72 -6.02 61.54
C PRO A 67 25.33 -4.98 60.58
N HIS A 68 24.54 -4.60 59.57
CA HIS A 68 25.01 -3.86 58.40
C HIS A 68 25.75 -2.56 58.77
N SER A 69 27.01 -2.44 58.30
CA SER A 69 27.79 -1.19 58.34
C SER A 69 28.41 -0.91 56.96
N ASN A 70 28.77 0.34 56.69
CA ASN A 70 29.31 0.82 55.41
C ASN A 70 30.68 0.21 55.01
N PHE A 71 31.18 -0.78 55.76
CA PHE A 71 32.46 -1.46 55.56
C PHE A 71 32.31 -2.97 55.35
N CYS A 72 31.31 -3.41 54.57
CA CYS A 72 31.18 -4.82 54.22
C CYS A 72 32.22 -5.23 53.14
N ASN A 73 33.12 -6.14 53.51
CA ASN A 73 34.22 -6.62 52.66
C ASN A 73 33.76 -7.41 51.42
N VAL A 74 32.47 -7.76 51.31
CA VAL A 74 31.91 -8.50 50.17
C VAL A 74 31.51 -7.56 49.03
N CYS A 75 31.02 -6.35 49.34
CA CYS A 75 30.57 -5.39 48.32
C CYS A 75 31.56 -4.27 48.01
N ASN A 76 32.58 -4.03 48.86
CA ASN A 76 33.58 -2.98 48.65
C ASN A 76 34.85 -3.45 47.93
N PHE A 77 34.73 -3.76 46.64
CA PHE A 77 35.87 -3.73 45.72
C PHE A 77 35.52 -2.93 44.46
N ARG A 78 35.63 -1.59 44.52
CA ARG A 78 36.02 -0.69 43.41
C ARG A 78 36.09 0.80 43.81
N ASN A 79 37.25 1.45 43.60
CA ASN A 79 37.41 2.62 42.70
C ASN A 79 38.82 3.23 42.71
N GLY A 80 39.39 3.45 41.52
CA GLY A 80 40.56 4.30 41.25
C GLY A 80 40.24 5.35 40.18
N THR A 81 39.71 6.48 40.65
CA THR A 81 39.65 7.87 40.14
C THR A 81 39.86 8.28 38.66
N ARG A 82 38.86 8.99 38.12
CA ARG A 82 38.99 10.09 37.13
C ARG A 82 38.54 11.41 37.79
N LYS A 83 39.28 12.51 37.62
CA LYS A 83 38.78 13.90 37.78
C LYS A 83 38.98 14.68 36.47
N ARG A 84 37.95 15.44 36.08
CA ARG A 84 37.85 16.33 34.90
C ARG A 84 38.59 17.66 35.13
N LYS A 85 39.13 18.25 34.06
CA LYS A 85 39.64 19.64 33.96
C LYS A 85 38.48 20.63 33.72
N ALA A 86 38.60 21.85 34.26
CA ALA A 86 37.83 23.05 33.90
C ALA A 86 38.77 24.15 33.35
N LEU A 87 38.20 25.09 32.60
CA LEU A 87 38.81 26.04 31.66
C LEU A 87 39.47 27.29 32.31
N LYS A 88 40.58 27.81 31.75
CA LYS A 88 40.84 29.27 31.54
C LYS A 88 42.11 29.55 30.69
N ARG A 89 41.90 30.40 29.66
CA ARG A 89 42.77 31.34 28.88
C ARG A 89 44.02 30.84 28.09
N SER A 90 44.04 31.17 26.79
CA SER A 90 45.16 31.15 25.80
C SER A 90 45.88 32.52 25.73
N PRO A 91 46.94 32.82 24.91
CA PRO A 91 47.65 32.08 23.83
C PRO A 91 49.23 32.34 23.85
N PRO A 92 50.06 32.38 22.76
CA PRO A 92 50.04 31.78 21.40
C PRO A 92 51.39 31.11 20.93
N ALA A 93 51.30 30.43 19.77
CA ALA A 93 52.36 30.25 18.73
C ALA A 93 53.53 29.25 19.01
N ALA A 94 54.17 28.57 18.04
CA ALA A 94 54.14 28.63 16.58
C ALA A 94 54.68 27.33 15.93
N LYS A 95 54.14 27.03 14.74
CA LYS A 95 54.78 26.50 13.51
C LYS A 95 55.34 25.05 13.42
N LYS A 96 54.82 24.37 12.38
CA LYS A 96 55.24 23.15 11.65
C LYS A 96 56.68 23.28 11.05
N PRO A 97 57.26 22.36 10.21
CA PRO A 97 56.84 21.03 9.69
C PRO A 97 57.94 19.92 9.55
N LYS A 98 57.48 18.70 9.20
CA LYS A 98 58.00 17.60 8.33
C LYS A 98 59.49 17.49 7.93
N THR A 99 60.05 16.26 8.03
CA THR A 99 60.50 15.31 6.94
C THR A 99 61.13 14.05 7.59
N ALA A 100 60.69 12.82 7.29
CA ALA A 100 61.07 11.89 6.20
C ALA A 100 62.14 10.83 6.61
N VAL A 101 61.73 9.55 6.47
CA VAL A 101 62.49 8.38 5.96
C VAL A 101 63.65 7.78 6.80
N ASP A 102 63.29 6.67 7.45
CA ASP A 102 63.89 5.32 7.43
C ASP A 102 65.28 4.93 8.00
N ILE A 103 65.22 3.75 8.65
CA ILE A 103 66.22 2.68 8.81
C ILE A 103 67.31 2.82 9.91
N SER A 104 66.94 2.23 11.05
CA SER A 104 67.70 1.34 11.94
C SER A 104 69.22 1.51 12.14
N ARG A 105 69.62 1.80 13.38
CA ARG A 105 70.87 1.30 14.00
C ARG A 105 70.70 0.97 15.49
N ILE A 106 70.60 -0.33 15.73
CA ILE A 106 71.01 -1.15 16.88
C ILE A 106 71.48 -0.38 18.13
N THR A 107 70.61 -0.36 19.14
CA THR A 107 70.93 -0.15 20.56
C THR A 107 71.81 -1.27 21.11
N LYS A 108 73.03 -0.95 21.55
CA LYS A 108 73.67 -1.71 22.63
C LYS A 108 73.09 -1.23 23.96
N ARG A 109 72.17 -1.99 24.55
CA ARG A 109 71.74 -1.82 25.95
C ARG A 109 72.02 -3.09 26.73
N LYS A 110 72.84 -2.92 27.75
CA LYS A 110 73.26 -3.87 28.80
C LYS A 110 72.12 -4.76 29.31
N ASP A 111 72.48 -6.02 29.54
CA ASP A 111 71.73 -7.12 30.15
C ASP A 111 71.16 -6.80 31.54
N GLN A 112 69.89 -6.37 31.60
CA GLN A 112 69.17 -6.31 32.88
C GLN A 112 67.63 -6.36 32.71
N ARG A 113 67.11 -7.30 31.89
CA ARG A 113 65.66 -7.37 31.67
C ARG A 113 65.05 -8.76 31.40
N ASN A 114 65.58 -9.84 31.98
CA ASN A 114 65.01 -11.21 31.77
C ASN A 114 64.64 -11.99 33.05
N SER A 115 64.57 -11.41 34.25
CA SER A 115 64.27 -12.23 35.45
C SER A 115 62.77 -12.51 35.68
N THR A 116 61.86 -11.57 35.38
CA THR A 116 60.44 -11.71 35.79
C THR A 116 59.61 -12.64 34.91
N SER A 117 59.81 -12.67 33.59
CA SER A 117 59.05 -13.58 32.70
C SER A 117 59.47 -15.04 32.85
N ILE A 118 60.75 -15.31 33.08
CA ILE A 118 61.25 -16.67 33.32
C ILE A 118 60.75 -17.17 34.69
N LEU A 119 60.75 -16.32 35.72
CA LEU A 119 60.17 -16.64 37.03
C LEU A 119 58.66 -16.94 36.95
N LEU A 120 57.91 -16.21 36.11
CA LEU A 120 56.50 -16.50 35.86
C LEU A 120 56.33 -17.82 35.08
N ALA A 121 57.15 -18.04 34.06
CA ALA A 121 57.16 -19.28 33.26
C ALA A 121 57.45 -20.52 34.12
N LYS A 122 58.39 -20.41 35.06
CA LYS A 122 58.69 -21.44 36.07
C LYS A 122 57.49 -21.79 36.95
N LYS A 123 56.67 -20.81 37.34
CA LYS A 123 55.43 -21.04 38.12
C LYS A 123 54.33 -21.70 37.27
N ILE A 124 54.26 -21.40 35.97
CA ILE A 124 53.25 -21.96 35.06
C ILE A 124 53.52 -23.46 34.78
N VAL A 125 54.79 -23.85 34.68
CA VAL A 125 55.18 -25.21 34.30
C VAL A 125 55.38 -26.07 35.55
N ASN A 126 54.30 -26.64 36.09
CA ASN A 126 54.41 -27.68 37.11
C ASN A 126 54.69 -29.05 36.45
N CYS A 127 55.97 -29.39 36.29
CA CYS A 127 56.40 -30.68 35.71
C CYS A 127 57.32 -31.49 36.63
N LYS A 128 57.42 -31.13 37.92
CA LYS A 128 58.30 -31.80 38.90
C LYS A 128 58.04 -33.31 39.05
N LYS A 129 56.82 -33.77 38.74
CA LYS A 129 56.42 -35.20 38.77
C LYS A 129 56.51 -35.89 37.39
N ILE A 130 56.85 -35.13 36.34
CA ILE A 130 56.78 -35.57 34.93
C ILE A 130 58.18 -35.66 34.31
N HIS A 131 59.04 -34.65 34.54
CA HIS A 131 60.40 -34.62 33.97
C HIS A 131 61.44 -35.05 35.01
N LEU A 132 62.53 -35.67 34.55
CA LEU A 132 63.63 -36.12 35.38
C LEU A 132 64.55 -34.96 35.78
N ASN A 133 64.96 -34.93 37.04
CA ASN A 133 65.88 -33.91 37.55
C ASN A 133 67.32 -34.25 37.12
N SER A 134 68.14 -33.23 36.85
CA SER A 134 69.56 -33.38 36.51
C SER A 134 70.39 -33.98 37.66
N LYS A 135 69.91 -33.90 38.91
CA LYS A 135 70.52 -34.57 40.08
C LYS A 135 70.50 -36.11 40.02
N LEU A 136 69.83 -36.68 39.03
CA LEU A 136 69.78 -38.14 38.81
C LEU A 136 70.92 -38.64 37.90
N LEU A 137 71.74 -37.75 37.33
CA LEU A 137 72.88 -38.11 36.51
C LEU A 137 73.99 -38.72 37.38
N MET A 138 74.57 -39.83 36.93
CA MET A 138 75.60 -40.56 37.69
C MET A 138 77.00 -39.97 37.58
N LEU A 139 77.26 -39.16 36.55
CA LEU A 139 78.55 -38.52 36.30
C LEU A 139 78.47 -37.04 36.67
N ASP A 140 79.51 -36.54 37.34
CA ASP A 140 79.65 -35.12 37.68
C ASP A 140 80.00 -34.32 36.43
N TYR A 141 78.97 -33.87 35.72
CA TYR A 141 79.12 -33.01 34.55
C TYR A 141 79.32 -31.53 34.95
N PRO A 142 80.10 -30.76 34.20
CA PRO A 142 80.21 -29.32 34.40
C PRO A 142 78.83 -28.64 34.35
N ASN A 143 78.58 -27.66 35.21
CA ASN A 143 77.30 -26.94 35.27
C ASN A 143 76.83 -26.39 33.92
N ASN A 144 77.76 -25.92 33.09
CA ASN A 144 77.46 -25.41 31.74
C ASN A 144 76.91 -26.51 30.82
N PHE A 145 77.38 -27.75 30.98
CA PHE A 145 76.87 -28.91 30.25
C PHE A 145 75.47 -29.28 30.74
N ILE A 146 75.25 -29.36 32.06
CA ILE A 146 73.94 -29.66 32.64
C ILE A 146 72.88 -28.64 32.20
N GLN A 147 73.22 -27.35 32.14
CA GLN A 147 72.32 -26.30 31.63
C GLN A 147 71.99 -26.48 30.14
N SER A 148 72.93 -26.99 29.33
CA SER A 148 72.71 -27.21 27.89
C SER A 148 71.73 -28.35 27.59
N VAL A 149 71.67 -29.35 28.46
CA VAL A 149 70.75 -30.51 28.35
C VAL A 149 69.47 -30.34 29.19
N SER A 150 69.31 -29.19 29.83
CA SER A 150 68.16 -28.85 30.66
C SER A 150 67.22 -27.87 29.97
N CYS A 151 65.93 -28.00 30.29
CA CYS A 151 64.89 -27.11 29.78
C CYS A 151 65.04 -25.70 30.38
N GLN A 152 65.06 -24.67 29.52
CA GLN A 152 65.25 -23.27 29.94
C GLN A 152 64.06 -22.66 30.71
N VAL A 153 63.00 -23.44 30.93
CA VAL A 153 61.86 -23.05 31.78
C VAL A 153 61.80 -23.89 33.04
N CYS A 154 61.81 -25.22 32.94
CA CYS A 154 61.60 -26.08 34.11
C CYS A 154 62.89 -26.57 34.79
N GLU A 155 64.05 -26.34 34.18
CA GLU A 155 65.38 -26.72 34.68
C GLU A 155 65.59 -28.23 34.90
N HIS A 156 64.63 -29.06 34.49
CA HIS A 156 64.78 -30.51 34.41
C HIS A 156 65.43 -30.91 33.08
N LEU A 157 65.91 -32.16 33.00
CA LEU A 157 66.42 -32.75 31.76
C LEU A 157 65.35 -32.65 30.66
N LEU A 158 65.78 -32.31 29.44
CA LEU A 158 64.88 -32.09 28.32
C LEU A 158 64.09 -33.37 27.98
N ALA A 159 62.76 -33.29 28.10
CA ALA A 159 61.82 -34.34 27.70
C ALA A 159 61.10 -33.90 26.42
N ASP A 160 61.22 -34.68 25.34
CA ASP A 160 60.82 -34.28 23.97
C ASP A 160 61.35 -32.87 23.62
N PRO A 161 62.67 -32.74 23.40
CA PRO A 161 63.32 -31.45 23.24
C PRO A 161 62.85 -30.75 21.97
N VAL A 162 62.52 -29.48 22.09
CA VAL A 162 62.21 -28.60 20.95
C VAL A 162 63.07 -27.35 21.02
N GLN A 163 63.48 -26.88 19.85
CA GLN A 163 64.24 -25.67 19.65
C GLN A 163 63.34 -24.60 19.01
N SER A 164 63.23 -23.46 19.68
CA SER A 164 62.55 -22.28 19.15
C SER A 164 63.36 -21.61 18.03
N PRO A 165 62.75 -20.74 17.19
CA PRO A 165 63.47 -19.97 16.17
C PRO A 165 64.63 -19.14 16.74
N CYS A 166 64.48 -18.66 17.98
CA CYS A 166 65.53 -17.96 18.73
C CYS A 166 66.59 -18.89 19.37
N LYS A 167 66.65 -20.17 18.96
CA LYS A 167 67.59 -21.22 19.37
C LYS A 167 67.53 -21.69 20.82
N HIS A 168 66.64 -21.15 21.66
CA HIS A 168 66.41 -21.65 23.03
C HIS A 168 65.72 -23.03 23.02
N LEU A 169 66.15 -23.89 23.95
CA LEU A 169 65.70 -25.27 24.11
C LEU A 169 64.66 -25.42 25.23
N PHE A 170 63.57 -26.12 24.93
CA PHE A 170 62.48 -26.37 25.86
C PHE A 170 61.99 -27.82 25.75
N CYS A 171 61.31 -28.34 26.77
CA CYS A 171 60.43 -29.48 26.57
C CYS A 171 59.19 -29.02 25.80
N ARG A 172 58.71 -29.82 24.83
CA ARG A 172 57.51 -29.48 24.03
C ARG A 172 56.31 -29.08 24.90
N THR A 173 56.08 -29.81 25.99
CA THR A 173 55.00 -29.54 26.94
C THR A 173 55.19 -28.22 27.71
N CYS A 174 56.43 -27.85 28.04
CA CYS A 174 56.74 -26.61 28.75
C CYS A 174 56.45 -25.38 27.88
N ILE A 175 56.93 -25.37 26.63
CA ILE A 175 56.75 -24.22 25.74
C ILE A 175 55.27 -24.03 25.34
N LEU A 176 54.52 -25.12 25.13
CA LEU A 176 53.07 -25.04 24.86
C LEU A 176 52.30 -24.44 26.03
N LYS A 177 52.59 -24.86 27.28
CA LYS A 177 51.97 -24.26 28.47
C LYS A 177 52.34 -22.79 28.64
N CYS A 178 53.60 -22.44 28.41
CA CYS A 178 54.05 -21.05 28.52
C CYS A 178 53.39 -20.16 27.47
N THR A 179 53.31 -20.59 26.22
CA THR A 179 52.72 -19.77 25.14
C THR A 179 51.20 -19.62 25.26
N ALA A 180 50.51 -20.61 25.84
CA ALA A 180 49.08 -20.48 26.15
C ALA A 180 48.77 -19.39 27.19
N VAL A 181 49.70 -19.14 28.13
CA VAL A 181 49.50 -18.18 29.24
C VAL A 181 50.19 -16.84 28.99
N LEU A 182 51.39 -16.84 28.41
CA LEU A 182 52.24 -15.66 28.18
C LEU A 182 52.10 -15.10 26.75
N GLY A 183 51.34 -15.74 25.88
CA GLY A 183 51.23 -15.41 24.46
C GLY A 183 52.33 -16.03 23.60
N LYS A 184 52.29 -15.80 22.28
CA LYS A 184 53.20 -16.38 21.27
C LYS A 184 54.61 -15.74 21.29
N TYR A 185 55.27 -15.78 22.44
CA TYR A 185 56.60 -15.24 22.67
C TYR A 185 57.48 -16.26 23.40
N CYS A 186 58.77 -16.26 23.11
CA CYS A 186 59.76 -17.07 23.81
C CYS A 186 59.84 -16.65 25.29
N PRO A 187 59.71 -17.58 26.26
CA PRO A 187 59.75 -17.25 27.69
C PRO A 187 61.08 -16.64 28.16
N VAL A 188 62.17 -16.91 27.43
CA VAL A 188 63.55 -16.52 27.80
C VAL A 188 63.91 -15.14 27.27
N CYS A 189 63.71 -14.90 25.97
CA CYS A 189 64.12 -13.65 25.31
C CYS A 189 62.97 -12.81 24.75
N ARG A 190 61.72 -13.26 24.90
CA ARG A 190 60.50 -12.63 24.35
C ARG A 190 60.47 -12.46 22.84
N PHE A 191 61.31 -13.19 22.10
CA PHE A 191 61.24 -13.24 20.64
C PHE A 191 59.90 -13.85 20.19
N PRO A 192 59.21 -13.30 19.17
CA PRO A 192 57.97 -13.87 18.64
C PRO A 192 58.19 -15.34 18.25
N CYS A 193 57.39 -16.25 18.80
CA CYS A 193 57.55 -17.68 18.61
C CYS A 193 56.18 -18.34 18.70
N ASP A 194 55.67 -18.83 17.56
CA ASP A 194 54.52 -19.72 17.55
C ASP A 194 55.00 -21.14 17.90
N PRO A 195 54.32 -21.89 18.80
CA PRO A 195 54.70 -23.26 19.13
C PRO A 195 54.77 -24.21 17.93
N THR A 196 54.07 -23.90 16.84
CA THR A 196 54.12 -24.67 15.58
C THR A 196 55.45 -24.50 14.82
N GLU A 197 56.20 -23.43 15.08
CA GLU A 197 57.49 -23.15 14.43
C GLU A 197 58.69 -23.79 15.14
N CYS A 198 58.48 -24.37 16.32
CA CYS A 198 59.52 -25.06 17.08
C CYS A 198 59.93 -26.38 16.39
N ARG A 199 61.23 -26.52 16.08
CA ARG A 199 61.79 -27.71 15.41
C ARG A 199 62.48 -28.63 16.42
N SER A 200 62.67 -29.90 16.06
CA SER A 200 63.52 -30.80 16.86
C SER A 200 64.98 -30.37 16.76
N PRO A 201 65.78 -30.41 17.85
CA PRO A 201 67.21 -30.15 17.80
C PRO A 201 67.93 -31.14 16.86
N VAL A 202 69.18 -30.81 16.51
CA VAL A 202 70.02 -31.66 15.67
C VAL A 202 70.17 -33.07 16.26
N LYS A 203 70.14 -34.10 15.40
CA LYS A 203 70.14 -35.52 15.81
C LYS A 203 71.34 -35.89 16.70
N SER A 204 72.50 -35.28 16.47
CA SER A 204 73.70 -35.48 17.30
C SER A 204 73.49 -35.03 18.74
N PHE A 205 72.84 -33.88 18.97
CA PHE A 205 72.49 -33.41 20.31
C PHE A 205 71.50 -34.35 21.00
N VAL A 206 70.48 -34.83 20.28
CA VAL A 206 69.51 -35.79 20.82
C VAL A 206 70.17 -37.13 21.15
N SER A 207 71.15 -37.57 20.36
CA SER A 207 71.95 -38.78 20.65
C SER A 207 72.75 -38.63 21.93
N VAL A 208 73.43 -37.49 22.12
CA VAL A 208 74.21 -37.19 23.35
C VAL A 208 73.29 -37.10 24.57
N LEU A 209 72.14 -36.45 24.43
CA LEU A 209 71.13 -36.37 25.48
C LEU A 209 70.65 -37.76 25.90
N ASN A 210 70.35 -38.64 24.93
CA ASN A 210 69.85 -39.99 25.19
C ASN A 210 70.90 -40.93 25.80
N SER A 211 72.20 -40.69 25.57
CA SER A 211 73.29 -41.49 26.14
C SER A 211 73.60 -41.19 27.62
N LEU A 212 73.02 -40.14 28.20
CA LEU A 212 73.25 -39.77 29.59
C LEU A 212 72.78 -40.88 30.53
N ALA A 213 73.69 -41.40 31.37
CA ALA A 213 73.39 -42.40 32.39
C ALA A 213 72.76 -41.75 33.62
N LEU A 214 71.64 -42.30 34.06
CA LEU A 214 70.89 -41.83 35.21
C LEU A 214 70.49 -42.97 36.13
N LYS A 215 70.42 -42.67 37.42
CA LYS A 215 69.89 -43.57 38.44
C LYS A 215 68.38 -43.51 38.45
N CYS A 216 67.72 -44.67 38.43
CA CYS A 216 66.27 -44.73 38.52
C CYS A 216 65.76 -44.07 39.82
N PRO A 217 64.82 -43.11 39.77
CA PRO A 217 64.33 -42.39 40.95
C PRO A 217 63.29 -43.17 41.78
N VAL A 218 62.94 -44.40 41.39
CA VAL A 218 62.01 -45.27 42.13
C VAL A 218 62.76 -45.93 43.29
N ALA A 219 62.24 -45.78 44.52
CA ALA A 219 62.78 -46.47 45.69
C ALA A 219 62.80 -47.99 45.43
N ASP A 220 63.91 -48.64 45.79
CA ASP A 220 64.19 -50.08 45.64
C ASP A 220 64.61 -50.59 44.24
N CYS A 221 64.69 -49.73 43.21
CA CYS A 221 65.16 -50.16 41.88
C CYS A 221 66.69 -50.09 41.70
N GLY A 222 67.31 -48.97 42.04
CA GLY A 222 68.78 -48.82 42.02
C GLY A 222 69.50 -48.94 40.67
N GLU A 223 68.83 -49.33 39.58
CA GLU A 223 69.45 -49.58 38.27
C GLU A 223 69.93 -48.30 37.55
N GLU A 224 71.06 -48.45 36.85
CA GLU A 224 71.63 -47.46 35.95
C GLU A 224 71.04 -47.62 34.55
N VAL A 225 70.39 -46.57 34.04
CA VAL A 225 69.70 -46.61 32.75
C VAL A 225 70.09 -45.39 31.93
N ARG A 226 70.19 -45.54 30.61
CA ARG A 226 70.38 -44.40 29.70
C ARG A 226 69.08 -43.60 29.56
N LEU A 227 69.17 -42.27 29.45
CA LEU A 227 68.00 -41.38 29.36
C LEU A 227 67.04 -41.76 28.23
N GLY A 228 67.55 -42.20 27.08
CA GLY A 228 66.72 -42.66 25.95
C GLY A 228 65.96 -43.97 26.21
N GLU A 229 66.49 -44.83 27.08
CA GLU A 229 65.95 -46.16 27.41
C GLU A 229 65.05 -46.12 28.65
N TYR A 230 65.15 -45.05 29.46
CA TYR A 230 64.36 -44.84 30.66
C TYR A 230 62.84 -44.97 30.46
N PRO A 231 62.20 -44.45 29.39
CA PRO A 231 60.76 -44.64 29.17
C PRO A 231 60.33 -46.10 29.02
N ASN A 232 61.24 -46.99 28.59
CA ASN A 232 60.98 -48.43 28.50
C ASN A 232 61.22 -49.12 29.85
N HIS A 233 62.31 -48.76 30.55
CA HIS A 233 62.54 -49.21 31.92
C HIS A 233 61.39 -48.78 32.88
N ALA A 234 60.89 -47.55 32.76
CA ALA A 234 59.75 -47.03 33.50
C ALA A 234 58.44 -47.80 33.26
N LYS A 235 58.31 -48.54 32.14
CA LYS A 235 57.15 -49.41 31.89
C LYS A 235 57.18 -50.66 32.76
N ASN A 236 58.33 -51.10 33.26
CA ASN A 236 58.42 -52.24 34.18
C ASN A 236 57.95 -51.87 35.60
N HIS A 237 57.86 -50.57 35.90
CA HIS A 237 57.33 -50.00 37.15
C HIS A 237 55.81 -49.72 37.09
N LYS A 238 55.08 -50.26 36.10
CA LYS A 238 53.73 -49.79 35.69
C LYS A 238 52.54 -50.11 36.60
N GLU A 239 52.65 -50.90 37.66
CA GLU A 239 51.45 -51.23 38.46
C GLU A 239 50.99 -50.14 39.45
N LYS A 240 51.71 -49.01 39.61
CA LYS A 240 51.27 -47.91 40.50
C LYS A 240 51.14 -46.52 39.87
N ARG A 241 50.98 -46.42 38.54
CA ARG A 241 50.90 -45.12 37.82
C ARG A 241 49.75 -45.00 36.81
N MET A 242 48.56 -45.50 37.14
CA MET A 242 47.31 -45.09 36.46
C MET A 242 46.73 -43.86 37.17
N LEU A 243 47.30 -42.67 36.93
CA LEU A 243 46.66 -41.37 37.15
C LEU A 243 47.62 -40.31 36.57
N HIS A 244 47.15 -39.57 35.57
CA HIS A 244 47.79 -38.37 34.96
C HIS A 244 48.73 -38.57 33.76
N ALA A 245 48.13 -38.81 32.57
CA ALA A 245 48.65 -38.27 31.30
C ALA A 245 47.51 -38.15 30.26
N TYR A 246 46.92 -36.95 30.14
CA TYR A 246 46.01 -36.63 29.02
C TYR A 246 46.84 -36.24 27.78
N SER A 247 46.76 -37.06 26.73
CA SER A 247 47.03 -36.65 25.35
C SER A 247 45.71 -36.09 24.77
N PRO A 248 45.69 -34.98 23.99
CA PRO A 248 44.47 -34.52 23.36
C PRO A 248 44.12 -35.49 22.22
N THR A 249 43.27 -36.46 22.53
CA THR A 249 42.63 -37.32 21.54
C THR A 249 41.63 -36.49 20.74
N ASN A 250 41.67 -36.57 19.41
CA ASN A 250 40.61 -36.03 18.56
C ASN A 250 39.31 -36.74 18.95
N LYS A 251 38.37 -36.01 19.54
CA LYS A 251 37.07 -36.54 20.01
C LYS A 251 36.12 -36.91 18.86
N GLY A 252 36.58 -36.79 17.62
CA GLY A 252 35.74 -36.90 16.43
C GLY A 252 34.76 -35.72 16.35
N GLY A 253 33.77 -35.86 15.47
CA GLY A 253 32.74 -34.86 15.21
C GLY A 253 32.41 -34.79 13.72
N ARG A 254 31.12 -34.62 13.39
CA ARG A 254 30.71 -34.48 11.99
C ARG A 254 31.43 -33.26 11.37
N PRO A 255 32.04 -33.40 10.18
CA PRO A 255 32.65 -32.27 9.49
C PRO A 255 31.67 -31.11 9.35
N ARG A 256 32.14 -29.89 9.65
CA ARG A 256 31.29 -28.70 9.54
C ARG A 256 30.93 -28.49 8.08
N GLN A 257 29.64 -28.48 7.78
CA GLN A 257 29.11 -28.18 6.46
C GLN A 257 29.10 -26.66 6.21
N HIS A 258 29.12 -26.25 4.94
CA HIS A 258 28.95 -24.86 4.55
C HIS A 258 27.57 -24.34 4.99
N LEU A 259 27.44 -23.06 5.36
CA LEU A 259 26.18 -22.55 5.92
C LEU A 259 25.01 -22.65 4.94
N LEU A 260 25.27 -22.46 3.65
CA LEU A 260 24.26 -22.48 2.59
C LEU A 260 23.76 -23.89 2.25
N SER A 261 24.51 -24.95 2.59
CA SER A 261 24.10 -26.34 2.34
C SER A 261 23.27 -26.95 3.48
N LEU A 262 22.94 -26.15 4.51
CA LEU A 262 22.25 -26.60 5.71
C LEU A 262 20.74 -26.33 5.63
N THR A 263 19.96 -27.18 6.32
CA THR A 263 18.52 -26.93 6.53
C THR A 263 18.31 -25.70 7.44
N ARG A 264 17.14 -25.07 7.34
CA ARG A 264 16.79 -23.89 8.16
C ARG A 264 16.99 -24.11 9.67
N ARG A 265 16.70 -25.33 10.17
CA ARG A 265 16.89 -25.67 11.60
C ARG A 265 18.37 -25.68 11.99
N ALA A 266 19.23 -26.25 11.14
CA ALA A 266 20.67 -26.29 11.38
C ALA A 266 21.31 -24.89 11.25
N GLN A 267 20.88 -24.07 10.28
CA GLN A 267 21.28 -22.66 10.16
C GLN A 267 20.88 -21.86 11.41
N LYS A 268 19.62 -21.99 11.87
CA LYS A 268 19.12 -21.35 13.09
C LYS A 268 19.95 -21.74 14.32
N HIS A 269 20.33 -23.01 14.45
CA HIS A 269 21.17 -23.47 15.55
C HIS A 269 22.58 -22.88 15.49
N ARG A 270 23.22 -22.91 14.30
CA ARG A 270 24.56 -22.35 14.10
C ARG A 270 24.64 -20.85 14.31
N LEU A 271 23.63 -20.11 13.86
CA LEU A 271 23.59 -18.65 13.97
C LEU A 271 22.92 -18.19 15.27
N ARG A 272 22.60 -19.08 16.21
CA ARG A 272 21.84 -18.74 17.43
C ARG A 272 22.46 -17.59 18.21
N TYR A 273 23.77 -17.63 18.43
CA TYR A 273 24.46 -16.61 19.22
C TYR A 273 24.52 -15.27 18.50
N LEU A 274 24.86 -15.26 17.20
CA LEU A 274 24.86 -14.05 16.38
C LEU A 274 23.45 -13.44 16.29
N LYS A 275 22.41 -14.27 16.11
CA LYS A 275 21.02 -13.81 16.12
C LYS A 275 20.65 -13.11 17.42
N LEU A 276 21.11 -13.59 18.57
CA LEU A 276 20.87 -12.94 19.87
C LEU A 276 21.62 -11.61 19.98
N GLN A 277 22.84 -11.52 19.46
CA GLN A 277 23.59 -10.26 19.42
C GLN A 277 22.92 -9.21 18.52
N VAL A 278 22.49 -9.60 17.31
CA VAL A 278 21.78 -8.68 16.39
C VAL A 278 20.45 -8.22 16.99
N LYS A 279 19.72 -9.10 17.68
CA LYS A 279 18.52 -8.70 18.43
C LYS A 279 18.84 -7.69 19.52
N ALA A 280 19.82 -7.98 20.37
CA ALA A 280 20.21 -7.08 21.45
C ALA A 280 20.77 -5.74 20.94
N PHE A 281 21.30 -5.69 19.73
CA PHE A 281 21.68 -4.44 19.06
C PHE A 281 20.44 -3.69 18.55
N ALA A 282 19.54 -4.37 17.82
CA ALA A 282 18.31 -3.76 17.31
C ALA A 282 17.45 -3.19 18.44
N ASP A 283 17.33 -3.90 19.57
CA ASP A 283 16.58 -3.45 20.74
C ASP A 283 17.17 -2.20 21.41
N LYS A 284 18.47 -1.94 21.24
CA LYS A 284 19.17 -0.81 21.85
C LYS A 284 19.22 0.44 20.97
N GLU A 285 19.39 0.25 19.66
CA GLU A 285 19.69 1.35 18.73
C GLU A 285 18.54 1.60 17.74
N GLU A 286 17.71 0.60 17.42
CA GLU A 286 16.74 0.63 16.30
C GLU A 286 15.33 0.19 16.74
N ASN A 287 14.99 0.39 18.02
CA ASN A 287 13.69 0.06 18.62
C ASN A 287 13.20 -1.38 18.36
N GLY A 288 14.13 -2.32 18.17
CA GLY A 288 13.83 -3.73 17.92
C GLY A 288 13.54 -4.10 16.46
N ASP A 289 13.76 -3.20 15.47
CA ASP A 289 13.60 -3.55 14.05
C ASP A 289 14.77 -4.40 13.52
N VAL A 290 14.72 -5.68 13.87
CA VAL A 290 15.69 -6.69 13.43
C VAL A 290 15.70 -6.85 11.90
N LYS A 291 14.57 -6.59 11.22
CA LYS A 291 14.44 -6.81 9.78
C LYS A 291 15.25 -5.77 9.02
N SER A 292 15.05 -4.48 9.34
CA SER A 292 15.83 -3.39 8.73
C SER A 292 17.33 -3.57 9.01
N VAL A 293 17.70 -3.84 10.27
CA VAL A 293 19.11 -4.08 10.65
C VAL A 293 19.76 -5.21 9.84
N CYS A 294 19.07 -6.34 9.66
CA CYS A 294 19.63 -7.46 8.90
C CYS A 294 19.75 -7.16 7.40
N LEU A 295 18.77 -6.45 6.82
CA LEU A 295 18.80 -6.04 5.41
C LEU A 295 19.95 -5.07 5.15
N THR A 296 20.10 -4.06 6.01
CA THR A 296 21.20 -3.07 5.94
C THR A 296 22.57 -3.74 6.11
N LEU A 297 22.72 -4.67 7.06
CA LEU A 297 23.97 -5.42 7.23
C LEU A 297 24.32 -6.24 5.98
N PHE A 298 23.34 -6.87 5.33
CA PHE A 298 23.57 -7.66 4.13
C PHE A 298 23.93 -6.76 2.94
N LEU A 299 23.25 -5.63 2.78
CA LEU A 299 23.52 -4.61 1.77
C LEU A 299 24.93 -4.01 1.91
N LEU A 300 25.36 -3.68 3.13
CA LEU A 300 26.73 -3.22 3.39
C LEU A 300 27.77 -4.31 3.09
N ALA A 301 27.46 -5.58 3.38
CA ALA A 301 28.35 -6.70 3.06
C ALA A 301 28.49 -6.89 1.55
N LEU A 302 27.40 -6.80 0.78
CA LEU A 302 27.43 -6.87 -0.69
C LEU A 302 28.24 -5.71 -1.29
N ARG A 303 28.04 -4.48 -0.78
CA ARG A 303 28.82 -3.31 -1.21
C ARG A 303 30.30 -3.44 -0.87
N ALA A 304 30.64 -3.91 0.33
CA ALA A 304 32.04 -4.19 0.71
C ALA A 304 32.67 -5.31 -0.14
N GLY A 305 31.86 -6.22 -0.68
CA GLY A 305 32.25 -7.24 -1.65
C GLY A 305 32.29 -6.77 -3.11
N ASN A 306 32.04 -5.49 -3.38
CA ASN A 306 31.92 -4.89 -4.73
C ASN A 306 30.80 -5.51 -5.60
N GLU A 307 29.76 -6.10 -5.00
CA GLU A 307 28.61 -6.70 -5.68
C GLU A 307 27.45 -5.69 -5.84
N HIS A 308 27.71 -4.54 -6.49
CA HIS A 308 26.76 -3.42 -6.58
C HIS A 308 25.41 -3.82 -7.18
N ARG A 309 25.38 -4.62 -8.27
CA ARG A 309 24.12 -5.06 -8.89
C ARG A 309 23.20 -5.80 -7.92
N GLN A 310 23.75 -6.68 -7.07
CA GLN A 310 22.95 -7.44 -6.11
C GLN A 310 22.51 -6.56 -4.93
N ALA A 311 23.33 -5.58 -4.55
CA ALA A 311 22.95 -4.58 -3.55
C ALA A 311 21.77 -3.73 -4.07
N ASP A 312 21.79 -3.32 -5.34
CA ASP A 312 20.71 -2.55 -5.96
C ASP A 312 19.43 -3.38 -6.09
N GLU A 313 19.52 -4.66 -6.46
CA GLU A 313 18.38 -5.60 -6.46
C GLU A 313 17.78 -5.80 -5.06
N LEU A 314 18.62 -5.84 -4.02
CA LEU A 314 18.19 -5.94 -2.63
C LEU A 314 17.54 -4.63 -2.14
N GLU A 315 18.08 -3.46 -2.52
CA GLU A 315 17.48 -2.16 -2.22
C GLU A 315 16.12 -2.01 -2.90
N ALA A 316 15.99 -2.43 -4.16
CA ALA A 316 14.70 -2.49 -4.84
C ALA A 316 13.71 -3.37 -4.07
N LEU A 317 14.13 -4.54 -3.56
CA LEU A 317 13.28 -5.37 -2.70
C LEU A 317 12.91 -4.68 -1.38
N MET A 318 13.83 -3.94 -0.76
CA MET A 318 13.58 -3.17 0.47
C MET A 318 12.55 -2.06 0.25
N GLN A 319 12.58 -1.41 -0.91
CA GLN A 319 11.65 -0.35 -1.31
C GLN A 319 10.34 -0.91 -1.93
N GLY A 320 10.17 -2.24 -1.97
CA GLY A 320 8.99 -2.89 -2.54
C GLY A 320 8.90 -2.83 -4.07
N HIS A 321 10.02 -2.59 -4.74
CA HIS A 321 10.23 -2.57 -6.19
C HIS A 321 10.85 -3.90 -6.71
N GLY A 322 10.72 -4.99 -5.94
CA GLY A 322 11.20 -6.30 -6.35
C GLY A 322 10.36 -6.92 -7.48
N SER A 323 10.72 -8.14 -7.91
CA SER A 323 10.01 -8.84 -8.99
C SER A 323 8.55 -9.21 -8.70
N GLY A 324 8.08 -9.02 -7.47
CA GLY A 324 6.69 -9.23 -7.06
C GLY A 324 5.93 -7.91 -7.09
N LEU A 325 4.87 -7.85 -7.89
CA LEU A 325 4.01 -6.66 -7.99
C LEU A 325 3.27 -6.42 -6.67
N LYS A 326 3.03 -5.15 -6.33
CA LYS A 326 2.20 -4.80 -5.16
C LYS A 326 0.75 -5.27 -5.36
N PRO A 327 -0.01 -5.59 -4.28
CA PRO A 327 -1.40 -6.00 -4.38
C PRO A 327 -2.29 -5.01 -5.13
N ALA A 328 -2.11 -3.70 -4.90
CA ALA A 328 -2.85 -2.64 -5.60
C ALA A 328 -2.61 -2.65 -7.12
N VAL A 329 -1.36 -2.83 -7.56
CA VAL A 329 -1.02 -2.96 -8.99
C VAL A 329 -1.67 -4.21 -9.60
N CYS A 330 -1.67 -5.33 -8.86
CA CYS A 330 -2.36 -6.55 -9.31
C CYS A 330 -3.88 -6.37 -9.41
N LEU A 331 -4.48 -5.61 -8.47
CA LEU A 331 -5.89 -5.28 -8.48
C LEU A 331 -6.24 -4.40 -9.69
N ALA A 332 -5.43 -3.37 -9.95
CA ALA A 332 -5.58 -2.50 -11.12
C ALA A 332 -5.51 -3.31 -12.41
N ILE A 333 -4.52 -4.20 -12.58
CA ILE A 333 -4.43 -5.10 -13.74
C ILE A 333 -5.70 -5.95 -13.85
N ARG A 334 -6.13 -6.61 -12.76
CA ARG A 334 -7.32 -7.47 -12.77
C ARG A 334 -8.56 -6.73 -13.26
N VAL A 335 -8.82 -5.55 -12.69
CA VAL A 335 -10.04 -4.77 -12.94
C VAL A 335 -10.00 -4.14 -14.33
N SER A 336 -8.91 -3.46 -14.69
CA SER A 336 -8.77 -2.77 -15.99
C SER A 336 -8.76 -3.72 -17.19
N THR A 337 -8.32 -4.97 -17.03
CA THR A 337 -8.34 -5.97 -18.10
C THR A 337 -9.55 -6.91 -18.02
N PHE A 338 -10.57 -6.58 -17.21
CA PHE A 338 -11.81 -7.35 -17.06
C PHE A 338 -11.61 -8.83 -16.69
N LEU A 339 -10.55 -9.15 -15.94
CA LEU A 339 -10.29 -10.53 -15.53
C LEU A 339 -11.17 -10.90 -14.34
N SER A 340 -11.97 -11.95 -14.50
CA SER A 340 -12.71 -12.50 -13.38
C SER A 340 -11.77 -13.04 -12.30
N CYS A 341 -12.24 -13.12 -11.05
CA CYS A 341 -11.43 -13.67 -9.95
C CYS A 341 -10.91 -15.08 -10.26
N SER A 342 -11.69 -15.92 -10.96
CA SER A 342 -11.28 -17.27 -11.32
C SER A 342 -10.22 -17.29 -12.43
N GLN A 343 -10.38 -16.45 -13.46
CA GLN A 343 -9.39 -16.29 -14.53
C GLN A 343 -8.07 -15.75 -13.98
N TYR A 344 -8.12 -14.70 -13.16
CA TYR A 344 -6.94 -14.15 -12.49
C TYR A 344 -6.25 -15.19 -11.62
N HIS A 345 -7.00 -15.97 -10.83
CA HIS A 345 -6.42 -17.02 -9.98
C HIS A 345 -5.76 -18.12 -10.80
N LYS A 346 -6.33 -18.49 -11.95
CA LYS A 346 -5.72 -19.44 -12.90
C LYS A 346 -4.40 -18.88 -13.44
N MET A 347 -4.39 -17.62 -13.89
CA MET A 347 -3.17 -16.93 -14.35
C MET A 347 -2.10 -16.89 -13.26
N TYR A 348 -2.45 -16.43 -12.05
CA TYR A 348 -1.56 -16.39 -10.89
C TYR A 348 -0.95 -17.76 -10.59
N LYS A 349 -1.77 -18.82 -10.56
CA LYS A 349 -1.30 -20.19 -10.31
C LYS A 349 -0.32 -20.68 -11.39
N THR A 350 -0.65 -20.48 -12.66
CA THR A 350 0.20 -20.91 -13.78
C THR A 350 1.54 -20.18 -13.75
N VAL A 351 1.55 -18.86 -13.63
CA VAL A 351 2.78 -18.05 -13.60
C VAL A 351 3.66 -18.44 -12.41
N LYS A 352 3.05 -18.62 -11.23
CA LYS A 352 3.79 -19.04 -10.02
C LYS A 352 4.37 -20.45 -10.15
N ALA A 353 3.64 -21.38 -10.78
CA ALA A 353 4.12 -22.74 -11.01
C ALA A 353 5.27 -22.80 -12.02
N THR A 354 5.19 -22.05 -13.12
CA THR A 354 6.22 -22.07 -14.18
C THR A 354 7.48 -21.32 -13.79
N THR A 355 7.37 -20.15 -13.17
CA THR A 355 8.54 -19.31 -12.82
C THR A 355 9.15 -19.65 -11.46
N GLY A 356 8.41 -20.37 -10.60
CA GLY A 356 8.79 -20.59 -9.20
C GLY A 356 8.78 -19.31 -8.34
N LYS A 357 8.43 -18.15 -8.92
CA LYS A 357 8.39 -16.83 -8.26
C LYS A 357 6.96 -16.33 -8.13
N GLN A 358 6.65 -15.67 -7.02
CA GLN A 358 5.37 -15.01 -6.82
C GLN A 358 5.43 -13.59 -7.40
N ILE A 359 5.12 -13.46 -8.69
CA ILE A 359 5.06 -12.17 -9.38
C ILE A 359 3.72 -11.48 -9.07
N PHE A 360 2.60 -12.15 -9.36
CA PHE A 360 1.25 -11.70 -9.02
C PHE A 360 0.90 -12.04 -7.57
N GLN A 361 0.01 -11.26 -6.96
CA GLN A 361 -0.45 -11.48 -5.59
C GLN A 361 -1.71 -12.36 -5.53
N PRO A 362 -1.89 -13.18 -4.48
CA PRO A 362 -3.07 -14.02 -4.31
C PRO A 362 -4.34 -13.19 -4.04
N LEU A 363 -5.51 -13.75 -4.38
CA LEU A 363 -6.80 -13.04 -4.28
C LEU A 363 -7.11 -12.44 -2.89
N HIS A 364 -6.70 -13.08 -1.79
CA HIS A 364 -6.95 -12.51 -0.45
C HIS A 364 -6.19 -11.19 -0.23
N ALA A 365 -5.00 -11.04 -0.80
CA ALA A 365 -4.25 -9.79 -0.73
C ALA A 365 -4.90 -8.69 -1.57
N LEU A 366 -5.48 -9.05 -2.73
CA LEU A 366 -6.26 -8.12 -3.56
C LEU A 366 -7.51 -7.65 -2.82
N ARG A 367 -8.25 -8.57 -2.17
CA ARG A 367 -9.44 -8.22 -1.36
C ARG A 367 -9.12 -7.30 -0.18
N SER A 368 -7.96 -7.48 0.45
CA SER A 368 -7.51 -6.56 1.50
C SER A 368 -7.16 -5.18 0.95
N ALA A 369 -6.54 -5.11 -0.23
CA ALA A 369 -6.21 -3.83 -0.87
C ALA A 369 -7.47 -3.09 -1.36
N GLU A 370 -8.44 -3.81 -1.91
CA GLU A 370 -9.71 -3.27 -2.41
C GLU A 370 -10.50 -2.49 -1.34
N LYS A 371 -10.41 -2.89 -0.06
CA LYS A 371 -11.09 -2.19 1.05
C LYS A 371 -10.73 -0.71 1.16
N THR A 372 -9.50 -0.33 0.76
CA THR A 372 -9.04 1.07 0.81
C THR A 372 -9.65 1.95 -0.26
N LEU A 373 -10.24 1.34 -1.31
CA LEU A 373 -10.84 2.02 -2.45
C LEU A 373 -12.37 2.04 -2.40
N LEU A 374 -12.98 1.22 -1.53
CA LEU A 374 -14.42 1.15 -1.40
C LEU A 374 -14.93 2.21 -0.41
N PRO A 375 -16.17 2.73 -0.62
CA PRO A 375 -16.84 3.58 0.36
C PRO A 375 -16.89 2.93 1.75
N GLY A 376 -16.69 3.74 2.78
CA GLY A 376 -16.72 3.33 4.18
C GLY A 376 -15.36 3.09 4.82
N TYR A 377 -14.26 3.49 4.15
CA TYR A 377 -12.89 3.33 4.67
C TYR A 377 -12.33 4.58 5.37
N TYR A 378 -12.61 5.77 4.82
CA TYR A 378 -12.03 7.03 5.29
C TYR A 378 -12.94 7.72 6.32
N SER A 379 -12.32 8.40 7.29
CA SER A 379 -13.00 9.30 8.23
C SER A 379 -13.23 10.68 7.59
N PHE A 380 -14.37 11.29 7.88
CA PHE A 380 -14.77 12.61 7.43
C PHE A 380 -15.83 13.18 8.36
N GLU A 381 -16.03 14.50 8.31
CA GLU A 381 -17.03 15.20 9.11
C GLU A 381 -17.78 16.23 8.26
N TRP A 382 -19.02 16.55 8.64
CA TRP A 382 -19.84 17.57 7.98
C TRP A 382 -20.11 18.72 8.96
N GLU A 383 -19.90 19.95 8.51
CA GLU A 383 -20.10 21.16 9.28
C GLU A 383 -21.05 22.12 8.55
N PRO A 384 -22.29 22.33 9.04
CA PRO A 384 -22.94 21.64 10.17
C PRO A 384 -23.30 20.17 9.87
N PRO A 385 -23.60 19.33 10.89
CA PRO A 385 -24.03 17.95 10.67
C PRO A 385 -25.27 17.86 9.76
N LEU A 386 -25.27 16.89 8.85
CA LEU A 386 -26.35 16.70 7.89
C LEU A 386 -27.66 16.29 8.58
N PRO A 387 -28.81 16.94 8.29
CA PRO A 387 -30.10 16.53 8.82
C PRO A 387 -30.49 15.13 8.31
N GLN A 388 -31.02 14.29 9.21
CA GLN A 388 -31.52 12.93 8.90
C GLN A 388 -30.50 11.95 8.31
N VAL A 389 -29.21 12.30 8.26
CA VAL A 389 -28.12 11.41 7.82
C VAL A 389 -27.27 11.02 9.04
N SER A 390 -26.93 9.73 9.14
CA SER A 390 -26.10 9.22 10.24
C SER A 390 -24.65 9.71 10.14
N THR A 391 -24.04 10.07 11.28
CA THR A 391 -22.63 10.48 11.36
C THR A 391 -21.63 9.33 11.22
N ASN A 392 -22.09 8.09 11.18
CA ASN A 392 -21.21 6.94 11.00
C ASN A 392 -20.55 6.97 9.62
N THR A 393 -19.22 6.97 9.55
CA THR A 393 -18.43 7.00 8.31
C THR A 393 -18.10 5.62 7.76
N GLU A 394 -18.23 4.55 8.56
CA GLU A 394 -17.88 3.17 8.21
C GLU A 394 -19.04 2.40 7.53
N VAL A 395 -19.81 3.09 6.68
CA VAL A 395 -20.96 2.50 5.98
C VAL A 395 -20.55 2.08 4.55
N GLY A 396 -20.65 0.79 4.26
CA GLY A 396 -20.37 0.23 2.93
C GLY A 396 -21.62 0.12 2.05
N ILE A 397 -21.77 -1.02 1.37
CA ILE A 397 -22.94 -1.32 0.55
C ILE A 397 -24.15 -1.57 1.47
N ILE A 398 -25.25 -0.85 1.22
CA ILE A 398 -26.51 -0.97 1.95
C ILE A 398 -27.64 -1.45 1.04
N ASP A 399 -28.69 -2.00 1.66
CA ASP A 399 -29.93 -2.32 0.95
C ASP A 399 -30.66 -1.03 0.57
N GLY A 400 -31.03 -0.88 -0.70
CA GLY A 400 -31.69 0.34 -1.18
C GLY A 400 -33.13 0.47 -0.71
N THR A 401 -33.77 -0.62 -0.25
CA THR A 401 -35.11 -0.58 0.36
C THR A 401 -35.13 0.12 1.72
N CYS A 402 -33.96 0.41 2.31
CA CYS A 402 -33.78 1.20 3.53
C CYS A 402 -34.69 0.80 4.71
N GLY A 403 -34.95 -0.51 4.85
CA GLY A 403 -35.74 -1.05 5.97
C GLY A 403 -37.24 -1.15 5.72
N TRP A 404 -37.68 -1.14 4.45
CA TRP A 404 -39.08 -1.39 4.08
C TRP A 404 -39.61 -2.66 4.74
N SER A 405 -40.79 -2.57 5.35
CA SER A 405 -41.42 -3.69 6.04
C SER A 405 -41.91 -4.71 5.02
N HIS A 406 -41.43 -5.95 5.12
CA HIS A 406 -41.90 -7.06 4.28
C HIS A 406 -43.17 -7.68 4.86
N CYS A 407 -44.13 -6.85 5.26
CA CYS A 407 -45.44 -7.29 5.72
C CYS A 407 -46.36 -7.54 4.51
N VAL A 408 -47.16 -8.61 4.56
CA VAL A 408 -48.13 -8.93 3.50
C VAL A 408 -49.25 -7.89 3.40
N ASP A 409 -49.51 -7.16 4.50
CA ASP A 409 -50.54 -6.12 4.55
C ASP A 409 -50.09 -4.79 3.92
N GLU A 410 -48.79 -4.61 3.70
CA GLU A 410 -48.20 -3.40 3.12
C GLU A 410 -47.98 -3.53 1.61
N TYR A 411 -47.65 -2.42 0.95
CA TYR A 411 -47.37 -2.43 -0.49
C TYR A 411 -46.20 -3.39 -0.80
N PRO A 412 -46.38 -4.38 -1.69
CA PRO A 412 -45.37 -5.37 -1.97
C PRO A 412 -44.23 -4.73 -2.79
N MET A 413 -43.08 -4.54 -2.14
CA MET A 413 -41.89 -4.02 -2.81
C MET A 413 -41.16 -5.15 -3.55
N GLU A 414 -41.61 -5.42 -4.77
CA GLU A 414 -41.08 -6.46 -5.68
C GLU A 414 -39.80 -5.99 -6.41
N THR A 415 -38.82 -5.50 -5.64
CA THR A 415 -37.55 -5.01 -6.15
C THR A 415 -36.37 -5.50 -5.31
N ILE A 416 -35.20 -5.55 -5.95
CA ILE A 416 -33.92 -5.78 -5.27
C ILE A 416 -33.02 -4.61 -5.64
N SER A 417 -32.51 -3.91 -4.63
CA SER A 417 -31.65 -2.74 -4.83
C SER A 417 -30.46 -2.73 -3.89
N ARG A 418 -29.34 -2.16 -4.36
CA ARG A 418 -28.12 -1.94 -3.57
C ARG A 418 -27.60 -0.55 -3.87
N ARG A 419 -27.19 0.16 -2.82
CA ARG A 419 -26.62 1.49 -2.97
C ARG A 419 -25.47 1.73 -2.01
N PHE A 420 -24.71 2.78 -2.25
CA PHE A 420 -23.91 3.45 -1.23
C PHE A 420 -24.69 4.62 -0.64
N ARG A 421 -24.33 5.02 0.57
CA ARG A 421 -24.74 6.32 1.11
C ARG A 421 -23.99 7.42 0.35
N TYR A 422 -24.68 8.48 -0.04
CA TYR A 422 -24.18 9.41 -1.05
C TYR A 422 -22.90 10.14 -0.57
N ASP A 423 -22.93 10.70 0.64
CA ASP A 423 -21.78 11.33 1.29
C ASP A 423 -20.53 10.44 1.32
N VAL A 424 -20.67 9.16 1.70
CA VAL A 424 -19.55 8.22 1.78
C VAL A 424 -18.97 7.91 0.40
N ALA A 425 -19.83 7.82 -0.62
CA ALA A 425 -19.41 7.58 -2.00
C ALA A 425 -18.64 8.79 -2.58
N ILE A 426 -19.10 10.01 -2.29
CA ILE A 426 -18.41 11.25 -2.67
C ILE A 426 -17.05 11.34 -2.00
N VAL A 427 -16.96 11.06 -0.69
CA VAL A 427 -15.69 11.05 0.06
C VAL A 427 -14.69 10.06 -0.55
N SER A 428 -15.15 8.83 -0.84
CA SER A 428 -14.31 7.82 -1.48
C SER A 428 -13.80 8.28 -2.86
N THR A 429 -14.62 9.02 -3.61
CA THR A 429 -14.27 9.53 -4.94
C THR A 429 -13.31 10.72 -4.85
N LEU A 430 -13.50 11.63 -3.89
CA LEU A 430 -12.55 12.72 -3.63
C LEU A 430 -11.19 12.20 -3.20
N LYS A 431 -11.16 11.12 -2.40
CA LYS A 431 -9.93 10.44 -2.01
C LYS A 431 -9.22 9.76 -3.18
N ASP A 432 -9.98 9.19 -4.13
CA ASP A 432 -9.41 8.65 -5.38
C ASP A 432 -8.74 9.76 -6.23
N LEU A 433 -9.23 11.00 -6.12
CA LEU A 433 -8.71 12.19 -6.83
C LEU A 433 -7.65 13.00 -6.03
N GLU A 434 -7.19 12.49 -4.88
CA GLU A 434 -6.26 13.21 -3.98
C GLU A 434 -5.00 13.69 -4.70
N ASP A 435 -4.34 12.82 -5.47
CA ASP A 435 -3.14 13.18 -6.23
C ASP A 435 -3.43 14.26 -7.29
N ASN A 436 -4.59 14.19 -7.96
CA ASN A 436 -4.98 15.18 -8.96
C ASN A 436 -5.29 16.54 -8.35
N ILE A 437 -5.92 16.58 -7.17
CA ILE A 437 -6.19 17.83 -6.44
C ILE A 437 -4.88 18.49 -6.03
N LEU A 438 -3.94 17.72 -5.45
CA LEU A 438 -2.64 18.25 -5.01
C LEU A 438 -1.79 18.73 -6.18
N GLU A 439 -1.77 17.99 -7.30
CA GLU A 439 -1.10 18.42 -8.53
C GLU A 439 -1.75 19.69 -9.10
N GLY A 440 -3.07 19.77 -9.12
CA GLY A 440 -3.82 20.93 -9.55
C GLY A 440 -3.49 22.20 -8.76
N LEU A 441 -3.38 22.10 -7.43
CA LEU A 441 -3.00 23.23 -6.57
C LEU A 441 -1.62 23.76 -6.94
N LYS A 442 -0.65 22.85 -7.14
CA LYS A 442 0.72 23.21 -7.57
C LYS A 442 0.71 23.89 -8.94
N CYS A 443 -0.05 23.36 -9.90
CA CYS A 443 -0.16 23.94 -11.25
C CYS A 443 -0.74 25.35 -11.24
N GLN A 444 -1.66 25.64 -10.31
CA GLN A 444 -2.26 26.97 -10.14
C GLN A 444 -1.44 27.92 -9.24
N ASN A 445 -0.25 27.50 -8.77
CA ASN A 445 0.58 28.22 -7.79
C ASN A 445 -0.16 28.58 -6.49
N ILE A 446 -1.09 27.72 -6.06
CA ILE A 446 -1.79 27.84 -4.78
C ILE A 446 -1.02 27.04 -3.73
N ASP A 447 -0.90 27.59 -2.52
CA ASP A 447 -0.19 26.92 -1.43
C ASP A 447 -0.78 25.53 -1.13
N GLU A 448 0.07 24.52 -0.99
CA GLU A 448 -0.32 23.16 -0.64
C GLU A 448 -1.03 23.12 0.72
N TYR A 449 -0.79 24.10 1.60
CA TYR A 449 -1.46 24.25 2.88
C TYR A 449 -2.88 24.86 2.82
N PHE A 450 -3.39 25.18 1.63
CA PHE A 450 -4.70 25.81 1.46
C PHE A 450 -5.86 24.91 1.93
N GLY A 451 -6.60 25.35 2.95
CA GLY A 451 -7.66 24.55 3.60
C GLY A 451 -9.04 24.61 2.94
N GLY A 452 -9.26 25.41 1.90
CA GLY A 452 -10.58 25.59 1.28
C GLY A 452 -11.26 26.93 1.64
N PRO A 453 -12.52 27.14 1.19
CA PRO A 453 -13.42 26.12 0.65
C PRO A 453 -13.15 25.75 -0.81
N PHE A 454 -13.16 24.46 -1.11
CA PHE A 454 -13.18 23.91 -2.47
C PHE A 454 -14.62 23.79 -2.94
N THR A 455 -14.91 24.16 -4.19
CA THR A 455 -16.21 23.93 -4.83
C THR A 455 -16.13 22.77 -5.80
N VAL A 456 -16.87 21.71 -5.50
CA VAL A 456 -16.97 20.47 -6.28
C VAL A 456 -18.28 20.49 -7.07
N VAL A 457 -18.19 20.35 -8.39
CA VAL A 457 -19.37 20.26 -9.26
C VAL A 457 -19.55 18.81 -9.70
N ILE A 458 -20.73 18.25 -9.42
CA ILE A 458 -21.05 16.84 -9.64
C ILE A 458 -22.13 16.74 -10.72
N LYS A 459 -21.87 15.97 -11.78
CA LYS A 459 -22.87 15.54 -12.75
C LYS A 459 -23.59 14.32 -12.20
N GLU A 460 -24.91 14.37 -12.13
CA GLU A 460 -25.75 13.24 -11.75
C GLU A 460 -26.47 12.67 -12.97
N SER A 461 -26.63 11.35 -13.00
CA SER A 461 -27.21 10.64 -14.13
C SER A 461 -28.01 9.44 -13.66
N CYS A 462 -29.18 9.21 -14.27
CA CYS A 462 -30.01 8.03 -14.02
C CYS A 462 -30.60 7.57 -15.33
N ASP A 463 -30.54 6.26 -15.58
CA ASP A 463 -31.04 5.65 -16.80
C ASP A 463 -31.65 4.28 -16.54
N GLY A 464 -32.70 3.99 -17.31
CA GLY A 464 -33.42 2.72 -17.31
C GLY A 464 -32.91 1.78 -18.40
N MET A 465 -32.62 0.54 -18.02
CA MET A 465 -32.17 -0.53 -18.91
C MET A 465 -33.27 -1.59 -19.05
N GLY A 466 -33.65 -1.88 -20.29
CA GLY A 466 -34.51 -3.02 -20.63
C GLY A 466 -33.73 -4.32 -20.86
N ASP A 467 -34.46 -5.41 -21.06
CA ASP A 467 -33.94 -6.74 -21.42
C ASP A 467 -32.92 -7.31 -20.42
N VAL A 468 -33.11 -7.03 -19.13
CA VAL A 468 -32.29 -7.56 -18.04
C VAL A 468 -32.93 -8.83 -17.50
N SER A 469 -32.52 -9.99 -18.03
CA SER A 469 -33.18 -11.26 -17.72
C SER A 469 -33.20 -11.59 -16.22
N GLU A 470 -34.39 -11.96 -15.74
CA GLU A 470 -34.58 -12.49 -14.39
C GLU A 470 -33.81 -13.81 -14.22
N LYS A 471 -33.28 -14.05 -13.01
CA LYS A 471 -32.60 -15.30 -12.67
C LYS A 471 -33.52 -16.18 -11.84
N HIS A 472 -33.52 -17.48 -12.12
CA HIS A 472 -34.05 -18.46 -11.17
C HIS A 472 -33.34 -18.34 -9.82
N GLY A 473 -34.10 -18.43 -8.73
CA GLY A 473 -33.56 -18.35 -7.37
C GLY A 473 -34.66 -18.20 -6.33
N CYS A 474 -34.24 -18.05 -5.08
CA CYS A 474 -35.13 -17.60 -4.02
C CYS A 474 -35.16 -16.07 -4.04
N GLY A 475 -36.34 -15.47 -4.06
CA GLY A 475 -36.52 -14.01 -4.07
C GLY A 475 -37.96 -13.63 -4.42
N PRO A 476 -38.32 -12.35 -4.27
CA PRO A 476 -39.56 -11.84 -4.87
C PRO A 476 -39.47 -11.97 -6.40
N PRO A 477 -40.61 -12.01 -7.10
CA PRO A 477 -40.61 -11.76 -8.54
C PRO A 477 -40.01 -10.37 -8.79
N VAL A 478 -39.15 -10.23 -9.79
CA VAL A 478 -38.52 -8.94 -10.13
C VAL A 478 -38.73 -8.63 -11.61
N PRO A 479 -38.86 -7.34 -11.99
CA PRO A 479 -39.02 -6.99 -13.40
C PRO A 479 -37.73 -7.27 -14.19
N GLU A 480 -37.86 -7.58 -15.48
CA GLU A 480 -36.74 -7.75 -16.42
C GLU A 480 -36.14 -6.41 -16.89
N LYS A 481 -36.10 -5.44 -15.97
CA LYS A 481 -35.60 -4.08 -16.16
C LYS A 481 -34.76 -3.70 -14.97
N ALA A 482 -33.77 -2.83 -15.20
CA ALA A 482 -32.93 -2.29 -14.15
C ALA A 482 -32.78 -0.79 -14.31
N VAL A 483 -32.68 -0.09 -13.18
CA VAL A 483 -32.37 1.35 -13.16
C VAL A 483 -31.03 1.54 -12.46
N ARG A 484 -30.20 2.41 -13.03
CA ARG A 484 -28.88 2.75 -12.47
C ARG A 484 -28.79 4.25 -12.23
N TYR A 485 -28.57 4.63 -10.97
CA TYR A 485 -28.23 5.99 -10.59
C TYR A 485 -26.73 6.11 -10.35
N SER A 486 -26.09 7.08 -10.97
CA SER A 486 -24.64 7.28 -10.96
C SER A 486 -24.29 8.78 -10.88
N PHE A 487 -23.04 9.08 -10.52
CA PHE A 487 -22.53 10.44 -10.50
C PHE A 487 -21.08 10.51 -11.03
N THR A 488 -20.66 11.70 -11.43
CA THR A 488 -19.29 12.00 -11.88
C THR A 488 -18.85 13.34 -11.30
N ILE A 489 -17.66 13.42 -10.71
CA ILE A 489 -17.06 14.71 -10.33
C ILE A 489 -16.52 15.37 -11.60
N MET A 490 -17.12 16.48 -12.01
CA MET A 490 -16.78 17.18 -13.25
C MET A 490 -15.62 18.15 -13.05
N THR A 491 -15.71 18.96 -12.00
CA THR A 491 -14.69 19.98 -11.70
C THR A 491 -14.53 20.18 -10.20
N ILE A 492 -13.31 20.45 -9.77
CA ILE A 492 -13.00 20.94 -8.42
C ILE A 492 -12.29 22.28 -8.59
N SER A 493 -12.76 23.29 -7.88
CA SER A 493 -12.31 24.68 -8.04
C SER A 493 -12.13 25.36 -6.69
N VAL A 494 -11.31 26.41 -6.66
CA VAL A 494 -11.06 27.23 -5.47
C VAL A 494 -11.10 28.70 -5.85
N GLU A 495 -11.40 29.58 -4.90
CA GLU A 495 -11.23 31.02 -5.09
C GLU A 495 -9.77 31.40 -4.80
N ASN A 496 -9.14 32.13 -5.73
CA ASN A 496 -7.79 32.63 -5.55
C ASN A 496 -7.76 33.90 -4.66
N GLU A 497 -6.57 34.43 -4.37
CA GLU A 497 -6.41 35.67 -3.57
C GLU A 497 -7.10 36.89 -4.19
N ASN A 498 -7.36 36.87 -5.50
CA ASN A 498 -8.05 37.94 -6.24
C ASN A 498 -9.57 37.76 -6.26
N GLY A 499 -10.12 36.71 -5.64
CA GLY A 499 -11.55 36.37 -5.66
C GLY A 499 -12.03 35.75 -6.96
N GLU A 500 -11.14 35.35 -7.87
CA GLU A 500 -11.48 34.63 -9.09
C GLU A 500 -11.51 33.12 -8.84
N LYS A 501 -12.50 32.45 -9.41
CA LYS A 501 -12.66 31.00 -9.30
C LYS A 501 -11.76 30.29 -10.31
N VAL A 502 -10.84 29.47 -9.81
CA VAL A 502 -9.86 28.73 -10.62
C VAL A 502 -10.08 27.22 -10.48
N ASN A 503 -10.04 26.50 -11.59
CA ASN A 503 -10.17 25.04 -11.61
C ASN A 503 -8.85 24.36 -11.21
N VAL A 504 -8.93 23.52 -10.17
CA VAL A 504 -7.85 22.65 -9.69
C VAL A 504 -7.91 21.29 -10.39
N PHE A 505 -9.12 20.80 -10.66
CA PHE A 505 -9.37 19.57 -11.41
C PHE A 505 -10.52 19.79 -12.40
N GLU A 506 -10.40 19.24 -13.60
CA GLU A 506 -11.42 19.20 -14.64
C GLU A 506 -11.36 17.84 -15.35
N GLU A 507 -12.48 17.11 -15.36
CA GLU A 507 -12.58 15.82 -16.05
C GLU A 507 -12.53 16.03 -17.56
N LEU A 508 -11.44 15.57 -18.19
CA LEU A 508 -11.18 15.77 -19.61
C LEU A 508 -12.02 14.85 -20.50
N LYS A 509 -12.53 13.74 -19.97
CA LYS A 509 -13.36 12.77 -20.70
C LYS A 509 -14.65 12.47 -19.93
N PRO A 510 -15.57 13.44 -19.80
CA PRO A 510 -16.72 13.34 -18.90
C PRO A 510 -17.81 12.34 -19.35
N ASN A 511 -17.69 11.82 -20.56
CA ASN A 511 -18.57 10.78 -21.12
C ASN A 511 -17.89 9.40 -21.15
N SER A 512 -16.80 9.22 -20.40
CA SER A 512 -16.07 7.96 -20.27
C SER A 512 -16.75 7.07 -19.23
N GLU A 513 -16.86 5.77 -19.52
CA GLU A 513 -17.35 4.79 -18.55
C GLU A 513 -16.44 4.67 -17.31
N LEU A 514 -15.20 5.19 -17.38
CA LEU A 514 -14.22 5.13 -16.30
C LEU A 514 -14.51 6.13 -15.17
N CYS A 515 -15.12 7.27 -15.48
CA CYS A 515 -15.41 8.32 -14.50
C CYS A 515 -16.83 8.26 -13.94
N CYS A 516 -17.75 7.55 -14.61
CA CYS A 516 -19.14 7.36 -14.17
C CYS A 516 -19.21 6.39 -12.97
N LYS A 517 -19.33 6.94 -11.75
CA LYS A 517 -19.32 6.16 -10.50
C LYS A 517 -20.75 5.69 -10.16
N PRO A 518 -21.03 4.37 -10.08
CA PRO A 518 -22.36 3.87 -9.75
C PRO A 518 -22.68 4.11 -8.27
N LEU A 519 -23.87 4.63 -7.99
CA LEU A 519 -24.32 4.95 -6.64
C LEU A 519 -25.46 4.04 -6.16
N CYS A 520 -26.45 3.78 -7.03
CA CYS A 520 -27.58 2.90 -6.75
C CYS A 520 -27.92 2.06 -7.96
N LEU A 521 -28.12 0.76 -7.73
CA LEU A 521 -28.56 -0.21 -8.72
C LEU A 521 -29.86 -0.83 -8.21
N MET A 522 -30.90 -0.86 -9.02
CA MET A 522 -32.17 -1.49 -8.68
C MET A 522 -32.74 -2.28 -9.86
N LEU A 523 -33.43 -3.39 -9.55
CA LEU A 523 -34.27 -4.10 -10.51
C LEU A 523 -35.68 -3.51 -10.42
N ALA A 524 -35.96 -2.53 -11.26
CA ALA A 524 -37.20 -1.78 -11.27
C ALA A 524 -37.52 -1.32 -12.70
N ASP A 525 -38.79 -1.04 -12.96
CA ASP A 525 -39.21 -0.32 -14.16
C ASP A 525 -39.13 1.18 -13.89
N GLU A 526 -38.50 1.94 -14.78
CA GLU A 526 -38.48 3.41 -14.69
C GLU A 526 -39.88 4.03 -14.78
N SER A 527 -40.86 3.27 -15.28
CA SER A 527 -42.26 3.66 -15.37
C SER A 527 -43.07 3.33 -14.10
N ASP A 528 -42.51 2.61 -13.14
CA ASP A 528 -43.10 2.39 -11.81
C ASP A 528 -42.63 3.48 -10.85
N HIS A 529 -43.45 4.53 -10.72
CA HIS A 529 -43.12 5.74 -9.96
C HIS A 529 -43.02 5.45 -8.46
N GLU A 530 -43.86 4.57 -7.93
CA GLU A 530 -43.89 4.20 -6.52
C GLU A 530 -42.58 3.52 -6.11
N THR A 531 -42.13 2.51 -6.86
CA THR A 531 -40.87 1.83 -6.59
C THR A 531 -39.67 2.78 -6.77
N MET A 532 -39.67 3.57 -7.85
CA MET A 532 -38.59 4.54 -8.12
C MET A 532 -38.43 5.56 -6.99
N THR A 533 -39.52 6.19 -6.56
CA THR A 533 -39.50 7.19 -5.49
C THR A 533 -39.15 6.60 -4.14
N ALA A 534 -39.62 5.39 -3.83
CA ALA A 534 -39.29 4.72 -2.57
C ALA A 534 -37.79 4.40 -2.45
N ILE A 535 -37.15 3.94 -3.54
CA ILE A 535 -35.72 3.59 -3.53
C ILE A 535 -34.82 4.82 -3.65
N LEU A 536 -35.18 5.80 -4.48
CA LEU A 536 -34.36 7.01 -4.69
C LEU A 536 -34.59 8.09 -3.61
N GLY A 537 -35.71 8.06 -2.87
CA GLY A 537 -36.06 9.05 -1.85
C GLY A 537 -34.95 9.32 -0.83
N PRO A 538 -34.34 8.29 -0.23
CA PRO A 538 -33.21 8.46 0.67
C PRO A 538 -32.01 9.17 0.02
N LEU A 539 -31.72 8.91 -1.25
CA LEU A 539 -30.61 9.56 -1.97
C LEU A 539 -30.89 11.04 -2.21
N VAL A 540 -32.12 11.39 -2.57
CA VAL A 540 -32.55 12.79 -2.74
C VAL A 540 -32.48 13.53 -1.42
N ALA A 541 -32.92 12.92 -0.32
CA ALA A 541 -32.83 13.51 1.01
C ALA A 541 -31.37 13.75 1.45
N GLU A 542 -30.49 12.77 1.23
CA GLU A 542 -29.04 12.90 1.46
C GLU A 542 -28.45 14.03 0.60
N ARG A 543 -28.81 14.11 -0.68
CA ARG A 543 -28.37 15.16 -1.62
C ARG A 543 -28.78 16.55 -1.18
N GLU A 544 -30.04 16.76 -0.82
CA GLU A 544 -30.54 18.07 -0.38
C GLU A 544 -29.88 18.51 0.93
N ALA A 545 -29.66 17.59 1.87
CA ALA A 545 -28.93 17.85 3.10
C ALA A 545 -27.51 18.38 2.81
N MET A 546 -26.78 17.74 1.88
CA MET A 546 -25.40 18.08 1.53
C MET A 546 -25.22 19.45 0.89
N LYS A 547 -26.24 20.02 0.24
CA LYS A 547 -26.14 21.36 -0.39
C LYS A 547 -25.91 22.50 0.61
N SER A 548 -26.31 22.30 1.86
CA SER A 548 -26.32 23.33 2.90
C SER A 548 -25.17 23.20 3.92
N SER A 549 -24.23 22.29 3.69
CA SER A 549 -23.15 21.94 4.62
C SER A 549 -21.81 21.78 3.90
N ASP A 550 -20.73 21.97 4.65
CA ASP A 550 -19.36 21.82 4.16
C ASP A 550 -18.80 20.48 4.64
N LEU A 551 -18.18 19.72 3.74
CA LEU A 551 -17.47 18.48 4.08
C LEU A 551 -16.04 18.80 4.50
N ILE A 552 -15.64 18.30 5.67
CA ILE A 552 -14.26 18.33 6.15
C ILE A 552 -13.61 16.97 5.91
N LEU A 553 -12.61 16.94 5.04
CA LEU A 553 -11.89 15.73 4.64
C LEU A 553 -10.38 15.96 4.63
N GLU A 554 -9.63 15.02 5.17
CA GLU A 554 -8.17 15.05 5.12
C GLU A 554 -7.67 14.77 3.70
N ILE A 555 -6.88 15.67 3.09
CA ILE A 555 -6.29 15.53 1.75
C ILE A 555 -4.85 16.06 1.81
N GLY A 556 -3.86 15.20 1.54
CA GLY A 556 -2.45 15.49 1.71
C GLY A 556 -2.08 15.76 3.17
N ASP A 557 -2.59 14.93 4.08
CA ASP A 557 -2.41 15.03 5.55
C ASP A 557 -2.94 16.35 6.18
N LEU A 558 -3.81 17.08 5.47
CA LEU A 558 -4.41 18.34 5.94
C LEU A 558 -5.94 18.30 5.83
N PRO A 559 -6.69 18.79 6.84
CA PRO A 559 -8.14 18.93 6.74
C PRO A 559 -8.48 20.03 5.74
N ARG A 560 -9.35 19.71 4.77
CA ARG A 560 -9.83 20.64 3.75
C ARG A 560 -11.37 20.65 3.72
N SER A 561 -11.94 21.83 3.50
CA SER A 561 -13.39 22.07 3.38
C SER A 561 -13.85 21.99 1.93
N PHE A 562 -14.94 21.25 1.67
CA PHE A 562 -15.53 21.07 0.34
C PHE A 562 -17.03 21.41 0.34
N LYS A 563 -17.46 22.17 -0.66
CA LYS A 563 -18.84 22.52 -0.98
C LYS A 563 -19.27 21.85 -2.27
N PHE A 564 -20.53 21.45 -2.36
CA PHE A 564 -21.04 20.66 -3.49
C PHE A 564 -22.11 21.39 -4.29
N ILE A 565 -21.99 21.30 -5.60
CA ILE A 565 -23.02 21.73 -6.56
C ILE A 565 -23.42 20.49 -7.37
N PHE A 566 -24.66 20.05 -7.18
CA PHE A 566 -25.22 18.91 -7.90
C PHE A 566 -25.92 19.39 -9.17
N ARG A 567 -25.57 18.78 -10.30
CA ARG A 567 -26.13 19.08 -11.62
C ARG A 567 -26.72 17.82 -12.23
N GLY A 568 -28.03 17.70 -12.10
CA GLY A 568 -28.81 16.61 -12.66
C GLY A 568 -29.06 16.80 -14.15
N THR A 569 -28.10 16.43 -15.00
CA THR A 569 -28.17 16.63 -16.48
C THR A 569 -28.20 15.33 -17.28
N GLY A 570 -27.71 14.22 -16.71
CA GLY A 570 -27.61 12.94 -17.41
C GLY A 570 -28.90 12.12 -17.35
N TYR A 571 -30.02 12.74 -17.71
CA TYR A 571 -31.33 12.12 -17.78
C TYR A 571 -31.89 12.30 -19.20
N ASP A 572 -32.54 11.27 -19.73
CA ASP A 572 -33.23 11.39 -21.00
C ASP A 572 -34.54 12.20 -20.83
N GLU A 573 -35.13 12.67 -21.94
CA GLU A 573 -36.35 13.49 -21.85
C GLU A 573 -37.53 12.74 -21.20
N LYS A 574 -37.61 11.41 -21.37
CA LYS A 574 -38.69 10.61 -20.79
C LYS A 574 -38.62 10.69 -19.27
N LEU A 575 -37.44 10.43 -18.71
CA LEU A 575 -37.22 10.41 -17.28
C LEU A 575 -37.29 11.82 -16.66
N VAL A 576 -36.77 12.85 -17.33
CA VAL A 576 -36.94 14.25 -16.87
C VAL A 576 -38.41 14.60 -16.71
N ARG A 577 -39.25 14.24 -17.69
CA ARG A 577 -40.69 14.54 -17.62
C ARG A 577 -41.36 13.83 -16.44
N GLU A 578 -41.02 12.57 -16.21
CA GLU A 578 -41.54 11.79 -15.08
C GLU A 578 -41.09 12.36 -13.72
N LEU A 579 -39.81 12.72 -13.59
CA LEU A 579 -39.22 13.23 -12.33
C LEU A 579 -39.68 14.64 -11.98
N GLU A 580 -39.92 15.49 -12.97
CA GLU A 580 -40.39 16.88 -12.80
C GLU A 580 -41.92 17.03 -12.87
N GLY A 581 -42.66 15.90 -12.95
CA GLY A 581 -44.12 15.90 -12.93
C GLY A 581 -44.78 16.51 -14.19
N LEU A 582 -44.06 16.50 -15.31
CA LEU A 582 -44.54 16.95 -16.61
C LEU A 582 -45.26 15.82 -17.34
N GLU A 583 -46.21 16.19 -18.19
CA GLU A 583 -46.81 15.22 -19.11
C GLU A 583 -45.77 14.56 -20.03
N ALA A 584 -46.05 13.32 -20.44
CA ALA A 584 -45.19 12.53 -21.31
C ALA A 584 -44.86 13.21 -22.65
N SER A 585 -43.84 12.71 -23.36
CA SER A 585 -43.24 13.34 -24.55
C SER A 585 -44.20 13.63 -25.72
N GLY A 586 -45.36 12.96 -25.75
CA GLY A 586 -46.44 13.18 -26.72
C GLY A 586 -47.37 14.36 -26.41
N SER A 587 -47.18 15.06 -25.30
CA SER A 587 -48.00 16.20 -24.88
C SER A 587 -48.00 17.34 -25.92
N MET A 588 -49.02 18.20 -25.82
CA MET A 588 -49.01 19.50 -26.49
C MET A 588 -47.90 20.41 -25.96
N TYR A 589 -47.47 20.28 -24.71
CA TYR A 589 -46.34 21.03 -24.15
C TYR A 589 -45.04 20.33 -24.53
N VAL A 590 -44.43 20.86 -25.59
CA VAL A 590 -43.37 20.19 -26.35
C VAL A 590 -42.00 20.23 -25.64
N CYS A 591 -41.76 21.25 -24.84
CA CYS A 591 -40.46 21.50 -24.22
C CYS A 591 -40.47 21.17 -22.73
N THR A 592 -39.33 20.76 -22.18
CA THR A 592 -39.10 20.64 -20.73
C THR A 592 -38.51 21.93 -20.14
N LEU A 593 -38.13 22.89 -21.00
CA LEU A 593 -37.43 24.12 -20.62
C LEU A 593 -38.34 25.36 -20.68
N CYS A 594 -39.32 25.38 -21.58
CA CYS A 594 -40.22 26.51 -21.79
C CYS A 594 -41.68 26.08 -21.98
N ASP A 595 -42.62 27.01 -21.79
CA ASP A 595 -44.05 26.72 -21.75
C ASP A 595 -44.76 26.63 -23.11
N THR A 596 -43.99 26.64 -24.20
CA THR A 596 -44.54 26.67 -25.54
C THR A 596 -45.32 25.39 -25.88
N THR A 597 -46.40 25.54 -26.63
CA THR A 597 -47.18 24.43 -27.17
C THR A 597 -46.59 23.97 -28.50
N ARG A 598 -46.93 22.76 -28.93
CA ARG A 598 -46.43 22.18 -30.19
C ARG A 598 -46.84 23.01 -31.41
N SER A 599 -48.04 23.60 -31.39
CA SER A 599 -48.51 24.50 -32.45
C SER A 599 -47.75 25.82 -32.43
N ASN A 600 -47.58 26.44 -31.25
CA ASN A 600 -46.83 27.68 -31.12
C ASN A 600 -45.35 27.51 -31.54
N ALA A 601 -44.70 26.44 -31.05
CA ALA A 601 -43.32 26.10 -31.42
C ALA A 601 -43.12 25.81 -32.91
N SER A 602 -44.18 25.40 -33.63
CA SER A 602 -44.11 25.21 -35.08
C SER A 602 -44.22 26.53 -35.87
N GLN A 603 -44.82 27.57 -35.27
CA GLN A 603 -44.96 28.90 -35.87
C GLN A 603 -43.75 29.77 -35.53
N ASN A 604 -43.40 29.84 -34.24
CA ASN A 604 -42.18 30.48 -33.75
C ASN A 604 -41.22 29.36 -33.35
N LEU A 605 -40.16 29.13 -34.13
CA LEU A 605 -39.26 27.99 -33.97
C LEU A 605 -38.08 28.29 -33.03
N THR A 606 -37.58 29.53 -33.06
CA THR A 606 -36.28 29.91 -32.48
C THR A 606 -36.39 30.85 -31.29
N LEU A 607 -37.39 31.73 -31.24
CA LEU A 607 -37.44 32.79 -30.23
C LEU A 607 -38.20 32.32 -28.98
N HIS A 608 -37.48 31.64 -28.09
CA HIS A 608 -37.97 31.25 -26.77
C HIS A 608 -36.87 31.44 -25.72
N SER A 609 -37.26 31.57 -24.46
CA SER A 609 -36.35 31.58 -23.31
C SER A 609 -36.65 30.39 -22.40
N ILE A 610 -35.68 29.98 -21.58
CA ILE A 610 -35.92 29.00 -20.53
C ILE A 610 -36.77 29.65 -19.43
N THR A 611 -37.88 29.02 -19.07
CA THR A 611 -38.78 29.49 -18.01
C THR A 611 -38.92 28.48 -16.88
N ARG A 612 -39.02 27.18 -17.20
CA ARG A 612 -39.25 26.15 -16.19
C ARG A 612 -38.07 25.98 -15.25
N SER A 613 -38.38 25.85 -13.96
CA SER A 613 -37.46 25.43 -12.91
C SER A 613 -38.12 24.42 -11.97
N HIS A 614 -37.32 23.73 -11.16
CA HIS A 614 -37.84 22.77 -10.18
C HIS A 614 -38.77 23.42 -9.15
N GLU A 615 -38.37 24.59 -8.62
CA GLU A 615 -39.19 25.37 -7.67
C GLU A 615 -40.53 25.79 -8.30
N GLU A 616 -40.50 26.26 -9.55
CA GLU A 616 -41.71 26.66 -10.26
C GLU A 616 -42.64 25.46 -10.52
N ASN A 617 -42.09 24.29 -10.86
CA ASN A 617 -42.90 23.07 -11.04
C ASN A 617 -43.60 22.65 -9.74
N LEU A 618 -42.93 22.76 -8.59
CA LEU A 618 -43.55 22.49 -7.28
C LEU A 618 -44.71 23.45 -7.01
N GLU A 619 -44.54 24.75 -7.28
CA GLU A 619 -45.61 25.74 -7.13
C GLU A 619 -46.78 25.48 -8.09
N ARG A 620 -46.49 25.17 -9.36
CA ARG A 620 -47.49 24.82 -10.37
C ARG A 620 -48.29 23.58 -9.98
N TYR A 621 -47.64 22.58 -9.40
CA TYR A 621 -48.32 21.40 -8.87
C TYR A 621 -49.25 21.74 -7.71
N GLU A 622 -48.86 22.63 -6.79
CA GLU A 622 -49.75 23.06 -5.71
C GLU A 622 -50.97 23.82 -6.24
N VAL A 623 -50.81 24.63 -7.29
CA VAL A 623 -51.94 25.26 -8.00
C VAL A 623 -52.84 24.20 -8.65
N TRP A 624 -52.28 23.20 -9.32
CA TRP A 624 -53.01 22.08 -9.92
C TRP A 624 -53.83 21.31 -8.87
N ARG A 625 -53.20 20.97 -7.74
CA ARG A 625 -53.80 20.18 -6.67
C ARG A 625 -54.90 20.94 -5.92
N THR A 626 -54.69 22.22 -5.65
CA THR A 626 -55.62 23.03 -4.85
C THR A 626 -56.72 23.68 -5.67
N ASN A 627 -56.51 23.86 -6.98
CA ASN A 627 -57.40 24.56 -7.92
C ASN A 627 -58.06 25.81 -7.30
N PRO A 628 -57.26 26.83 -6.92
CA PRO A 628 -57.77 27.99 -6.20
C PRO A 628 -58.74 28.85 -7.04
N TYR A 629 -58.68 28.71 -8.36
CA TYR A 629 -59.50 29.46 -9.32
C TYR A 629 -60.78 28.73 -9.74
N GLN A 630 -60.99 27.48 -9.27
CA GLN A 630 -62.14 26.64 -9.63
C GLN A 630 -62.31 26.46 -11.15
N GLU A 631 -61.19 26.38 -11.86
CA GLU A 631 -61.16 26.22 -13.31
C GLU A 631 -61.56 24.81 -13.73
N THR A 632 -62.01 24.68 -14.97
CA THR A 632 -62.20 23.37 -15.59
C THR A 632 -60.85 22.66 -15.79
N ALA A 633 -60.87 21.35 -16.01
CA ALA A 633 -59.64 20.58 -16.17
C ALA A 633 -58.76 21.09 -17.33
N GLU A 634 -59.35 21.55 -18.43
CA GLU A 634 -58.62 22.08 -19.59
C GLU A 634 -57.99 23.44 -19.31
N GLU A 635 -58.73 24.35 -18.68
CA GLU A 635 -58.25 25.68 -18.28
C GLU A 635 -57.15 25.58 -17.22
N LEU A 636 -57.35 24.73 -16.21
CA LEU A 636 -56.36 24.51 -15.16
C LEU A 636 -55.08 23.90 -15.73
N ARG A 637 -55.21 22.93 -16.62
CA ARG A 637 -54.07 22.30 -17.32
C ARG A 637 -53.29 23.32 -18.14
N ASP A 638 -53.98 24.27 -18.80
CA ASP A 638 -53.30 25.37 -19.48
C ASP A 638 -52.67 26.37 -18.52
N ARG A 639 -53.30 26.69 -17.39
CA ARG A 639 -52.70 27.56 -16.37
C ARG A 639 -51.38 27.01 -15.86
N VAL A 640 -51.32 25.72 -15.54
CA VAL A 640 -50.11 25.07 -15.00
C VAL A 640 -49.16 24.55 -16.09
N LYS A 641 -49.48 24.78 -17.37
CA LYS A 641 -48.67 24.41 -18.54
C LYS A 641 -48.24 22.94 -18.54
N GLY A 642 -49.16 22.06 -18.18
CA GLY A 642 -48.98 20.60 -18.22
C GLY A 642 -48.22 19.98 -17.04
N VAL A 643 -48.06 20.70 -15.93
CA VAL A 643 -47.58 20.11 -14.65
C VAL A 643 -48.77 19.48 -13.92
N ALA A 644 -48.82 18.15 -13.87
CA ALA A 644 -49.96 17.41 -13.30
C ALA A 644 -49.57 16.45 -12.16
N ALA A 645 -48.27 16.26 -11.93
CA ALA A 645 -47.72 15.47 -10.84
C ALA A 645 -46.69 16.28 -10.06
N LYS A 646 -46.38 15.85 -8.83
CA LYS A 646 -45.43 16.55 -7.98
C LYS A 646 -44.02 16.20 -8.41
N ALA A 647 -43.18 17.20 -8.67
CA ALA A 647 -41.76 16.98 -8.92
C ALA A 647 -41.08 16.33 -7.70
N PHE A 648 -40.16 15.41 -7.96
CA PHE A 648 -39.52 14.58 -6.93
C PHE A 648 -38.00 14.76 -6.88
N ILE A 649 -37.31 14.76 -8.04
CA ILE A 649 -35.86 15.01 -8.14
C ILE A 649 -35.66 16.32 -8.88
N GLU A 650 -34.88 17.23 -8.30
CA GLU A 650 -34.45 18.45 -8.98
C GLU A 650 -33.51 18.12 -10.14
N THR A 651 -33.94 18.46 -11.35
CA THR A 651 -33.12 18.35 -12.56
C THR A 651 -32.68 19.74 -13.03
N GLN A 652 -31.49 19.81 -13.64
CA GLN A 652 -31.03 21.07 -14.22
C GLN A 652 -31.70 21.26 -15.60
N PRO A 653 -32.31 22.43 -15.90
CA PRO A 653 -32.93 22.70 -17.19
C PRO A 653 -31.91 22.71 -18.35
N SER A 654 -31.60 21.54 -18.91
CA SER A 654 -30.59 21.35 -19.96
C SER A 654 -31.08 20.38 -21.07
N ILE A 655 -30.20 20.03 -21.99
CA ILE A 655 -30.46 19.12 -23.11
C ILE A 655 -29.50 17.93 -23.03
N ASP A 656 -30.02 16.72 -23.08
CA ASP A 656 -29.16 15.56 -23.28
C ASP A 656 -28.69 15.46 -24.74
N ALA A 657 -27.38 15.62 -24.94
CA ALA A 657 -26.77 15.66 -26.26
C ALA A 657 -26.88 14.33 -27.01
N LEU A 658 -26.87 13.18 -26.32
CA LEU A 658 -26.94 11.86 -26.95
C LEU A 658 -28.33 11.62 -27.55
N HIS A 659 -29.38 11.77 -26.74
CA HIS A 659 -30.75 11.60 -27.23
C HIS A 659 -31.17 12.72 -28.18
N CYS A 660 -30.58 13.92 -28.08
CA CYS A 660 -30.73 14.97 -29.09
C CYS A 660 -30.21 14.52 -30.46
N ASP A 661 -28.99 13.98 -30.53
CA ASP A 661 -28.41 13.44 -31.78
C ASP A 661 -29.29 12.31 -32.36
N ILE A 662 -29.76 11.38 -31.51
CA ILE A 662 -30.62 10.25 -31.95
C ILE A 662 -31.98 10.76 -32.43
N GLY A 663 -32.60 11.69 -31.70
CA GLY A 663 -33.89 12.27 -32.01
C GLY A 663 -33.88 13.03 -33.33
N ASN A 664 -32.88 13.91 -33.52
CA ASN A 664 -32.71 14.66 -34.75
C ASN A 664 -32.39 13.72 -35.94
N ALA A 665 -31.52 12.73 -35.76
CA ALA A 665 -31.22 11.75 -36.82
C ALA A 665 -32.45 10.94 -37.22
N THR A 666 -33.30 10.56 -36.26
CA THR A 666 -34.57 9.88 -36.55
C THR A 666 -35.52 10.77 -37.36
N GLU A 667 -35.53 12.08 -37.10
CA GLU A 667 -36.35 13.02 -37.86
C GLU A 667 -35.83 13.23 -39.28
N PHE A 668 -34.51 13.38 -39.46
CA PHE A 668 -33.89 13.46 -40.79
C PHE A 668 -34.06 12.16 -41.59
N TYR A 669 -33.96 11.00 -40.95
CA TYR A 669 -34.23 9.72 -41.62
C TYR A 669 -35.65 9.66 -42.18
N LYS A 670 -36.66 10.13 -41.43
CA LYS A 670 -38.03 10.26 -41.93
C LYS A 670 -38.15 11.31 -43.03
N LEU A 671 -37.42 12.42 -42.92
CA LEU A 671 -37.40 13.46 -43.94
C LEU A 671 -36.86 12.92 -45.27
N PHE A 672 -35.78 12.13 -45.25
CA PHE A 672 -35.23 11.48 -46.44
C PHE A 672 -36.24 10.54 -47.11
N GLN A 673 -36.98 9.76 -46.32
CA GLN A 673 -38.05 8.90 -46.83
C GLN A 673 -39.14 9.71 -47.53
N ASP A 674 -39.55 10.84 -46.93
CA ASP A 674 -40.58 11.72 -47.49
C ASP A 674 -40.13 12.43 -48.77
N GLU A 675 -38.84 12.81 -48.87
CA GLU A 675 -38.26 13.42 -50.07
C GLU A 675 -38.17 12.45 -51.24
N ILE A 676 -37.75 11.20 -50.98
CA ILE A 676 -37.74 10.12 -52.00
C ILE A 676 -39.16 9.88 -52.54
N GLY A 677 -40.16 9.97 -51.66
CA GLY A 677 -41.56 9.81 -52.02
C GLY A 677 -42.23 11.02 -52.65
N GLU A 678 -41.54 12.14 -52.79
CA GLU A 678 -42.09 13.44 -53.18
C GLU A 678 -43.38 13.80 -52.42
N LEU A 679 -43.39 13.63 -51.08
CA LEU A 679 -44.59 13.82 -50.24
C LEU A 679 -45.23 15.21 -50.40
N HIS A 680 -44.44 16.22 -50.76
CA HIS A 680 -44.91 17.57 -51.07
C HIS A 680 -45.85 17.63 -52.29
N LYS A 681 -45.81 16.65 -53.20
CA LYS A 681 -46.75 16.50 -54.34
C LYS A 681 -47.93 15.60 -54.00
N ASN A 682 -47.68 14.50 -53.29
CA ASN A 682 -48.71 13.53 -52.89
C ASN A 682 -48.80 13.44 -51.37
N LEU A 683 -49.71 14.21 -50.77
CA LEU A 683 -49.83 14.37 -49.32
C LEU A 683 -50.35 13.13 -48.59
N SER A 684 -50.97 12.17 -49.30
CA SER A 684 -51.62 11.00 -48.69
C SER A 684 -51.15 9.67 -49.31
N PRO A 685 -49.87 9.29 -49.15
CA PRO A 685 -49.37 8.02 -49.67
C PRO A 685 -49.88 6.84 -48.85
N SER A 686 -50.00 5.68 -49.50
CA SER A 686 -50.40 4.43 -48.86
C SER A 686 -49.32 3.90 -47.90
N LYS A 687 -49.68 2.97 -47.02
CA LYS A 687 -48.70 2.31 -46.12
C LYS A 687 -47.67 1.51 -46.92
N GLU A 688 -48.07 0.91 -48.04
CA GLU A 688 -47.19 0.17 -48.94
C GLU A 688 -46.20 1.10 -49.64
N GLU A 689 -46.64 2.30 -50.06
CA GLU A 689 -45.75 3.32 -50.63
C GLU A 689 -44.65 3.75 -49.66
N ARG A 690 -45.01 4.07 -48.42
CA ARG A 690 -44.02 4.44 -47.39
C ARG A 690 -43.02 3.32 -47.12
N LYS A 691 -43.49 2.05 -47.07
CA LYS A 691 -42.61 0.88 -46.92
C LYS A 691 -41.67 0.73 -48.12
N ARG A 692 -42.14 1.01 -49.34
CA ARG A 692 -41.29 0.99 -50.55
C ARG A 692 -40.20 2.06 -50.49
N TRP A 693 -40.53 3.29 -50.07
CA TRP A 693 -39.54 4.36 -49.93
C TRP A 693 -38.49 4.04 -48.86
N GLN A 694 -38.94 3.52 -47.71
CA GLN A 694 -38.03 3.05 -46.66
C GLN A 694 -37.09 1.96 -47.18
N ALA A 695 -37.62 0.93 -47.86
CA ALA A 695 -36.79 -0.15 -48.40
C ALA A 695 -35.80 0.33 -49.46
N MET A 696 -36.18 1.31 -50.27
CA MET A 696 -35.29 1.94 -51.25
C MET A 696 -34.14 2.69 -50.58
N LEU A 697 -34.45 3.53 -49.59
CA LEU A 697 -33.45 4.27 -48.80
C LEU A 697 -32.49 3.31 -48.10
N ASP A 698 -33.03 2.29 -47.43
CA ASP A 698 -32.26 1.28 -46.69
C ASP A 698 -31.33 0.46 -47.59
N LYS A 699 -31.78 0.11 -48.79
CA LYS A 699 -30.96 -0.57 -49.80
C LYS A 699 -29.83 0.34 -50.26
N HIS A 700 -30.14 1.58 -50.59
CA HIS A 700 -29.15 2.54 -51.07
C HIS A 700 -28.10 2.88 -50.01
N PHE A 701 -28.52 3.04 -48.76
CA PHE A 701 -27.63 3.24 -47.62
C PHE A 701 -26.67 2.07 -47.40
N ARG A 702 -27.13 0.84 -47.62
CA ARG A 702 -26.26 -0.34 -47.56
C ARG A 702 -25.22 -0.33 -48.68
N GLU A 703 -25.61 0.07 -49.89
CA GLU A 703 -24.74 0.04 -51.08
C GLU A 703 -23.71 1.18 -51.09
N LYS A 704 -24.09 2.40 -50.72
CA LYS A 704 -23.24 3.61 -50.85
C LYS A 704 -22.44 3.95 -49.59
N ILE A 705 -23.09 3.92 -48.43
CA ILE A 705 -22.50 4.39 -47.15
C ILE A 705 -22.25 3.25 -46.16
N ASN A 706 -22.43 1.99 -46.59
CA ASN A 706 -22.26 0.80 -45.76
C ASN A 706 -23.06 0.82 -44.45
N LEU A 707 -24.25 1.45 -44.45
CA LEU A 707 -25.16 1.48 -43.31
C LEU A 707 -26.19 0.36 -43.41
N LYS A 708 -26.22 -0.52 -42.40
CA LYS A 708 -27.22 -1.58 -42.30
C LYS A 708 -28.49 -1.03 -41.62
N PRO A 709 -29.69 -1.34 -42.14
CA PRO A 709 -30.95 -0.95 -41.50
C PRO A 709 -31.05 -1.52 -40.09
N ILE A 710 -31.61 -0.72 -39.17
CA ILE A 710 -31.83 -1.07 -37.76
C ILE A 710 -33.24 -0.67 -37.35
N MET A 711 -33.82 -1.39 -36.37
CA MET A 711 -35.18 -1.10 -35.90
C MET A 711 -35.26 0.17 -35.05
N ARG A 712 -34.31 0.35 -34.12
CA ARG A 712 -34.17 1.53 -33.27
C ARG A 712 -32.83 2.19 -33.57
N LEU A 713 -32.87 3.48 -33.92
CA LEU A 713 -31.67 4.26 -34.19
C LEU A 713 -30.81 4.39 -32.93
N ASN A 714 -29.52 4.08 -33.06
CA ASN A 714 -28.53 4.29 -32.01
C ASN A 714 -27.60 5.46 -32.37
N GLY A 715 -26.82 5.93 -31.39
CA GLY A 715 -25.91 7.07 -31.57
C GLY A 715 -24.87 6.85 -32.69
N ASN A 716 -24.38 5.63 -32.89
CA ASN A 716 -23.43 5.32 -33.97
C ASN A 716 -24.07 5.49 -35.36
N PHE A 717 -25.32 5.06 -35.52
CA PHE A 717 -26.06 5.25 -36.76
C PHE A 717 -26.33 6.74 -36.99
N ALA A 718 -26.76 7.47 -35.95
CA ALA A 718 -26.98 8.91 -36.02
C ALA A 718 -25.72 9.67 -36.47
N ARG A 719 -24.55 9.36 -35.90
CA ARG A 719 -23.27 9.99 -36.27
C ARG A 719 -22.89 9.74 -37.74
N LYS A 720 -23.21 8.57 -38.29
CA LYS A 720 -22.94 8.28 -39.72
C LYS A 720 -23.98 8.92 -40.64
N LEU A 721 -25.25 8.92 -40.24
CA LEU A 721 -26.36 9.46 -41.02
C LEU A 721 -26.27 10.99 -41.19
N MET A 722 -25.86 11.70 -40.14
CA MET A 722 -25.82 13.16 -40.11
C MET A 722 -24.52 13.72 -40.69
N THR A 723 -24.26 13.42 -41.96
CA THR A 723 -23.07 13.84 -42.72
C THR A 723 -23.45 14.36 -44.10
N GLU A 724 -22.62 15.24 -44.68
CA GLU A 724 -22.82 15.76 -46.04
C GLU A 724 -22.77 14.62 -47.08
N GLU A 725 -21.84 13.67 -46.93
CA GLU A 725 -21.72 12.48 -47.78
C GLU A 725 -23.02 11.66 -47.83
N THR A 726 -23.71 11.53 -46.70
CA THR A 726 -24.98 10.80 -46.64
C THR A 726 -26.06 11.53 -47.42
N VAL A 727 -26.11 12.86 -47.34
CA VAL A 727 -27.10 13.63 -48.10
C VAL A 727 -26.82 13.61 -49.59
N GLU A 728 -25.56 13.59 -50.02
CA GLU A 728 -25.26 13.35 -51.44
C GLU A 728 -25.77 11.99 -51.93
N ALA A 729 -25.60 10.93 -51.13
CA ALA A 729 -26.18 9.62 -51.46
C ALA A 729 -27.71 9.66 -51.50
N VAL A 730 -28.38 10.36 -50.57
CA VAL A 730 -29.85 10.52 -50.62
C VAL A 730 -30.28 11.31 -51.86
N CYS A 731 -29.53 12.34 -52.25
CA CYS A 731 -29.84 13.18 -53.41
C CYS A 731 -29.87 12.37 -54.72
N GLU A 732 -29.09 11.29 -54.85
CA GLU A 732 -29.15 10.38 -56.02
C GLU A 732 -30.56 9.78 -56.22
N LEU A 733 -31.34 9.62 -55.15
CA LEU A 733 -32.68 9.04 -55.18
C LEU A 733 -33.80 10.07 -55.37
N ILE A 734 -33.53 11.35 -55.15
CA ILE A 734 -34.53 12.43 -55.23
C ILE A 734 -34.62 12.92 -56.67
N PRO A 735 -35.79 12.99 -57.33
CA PRO A 735 -35.87 13.41 -58.74
C PRO A 735 -35.62 14.90 -58.99
N SER A 736 -36.04 15.78 -58.07
CA SER A 736 -36.01 17.24 -58.25
C SER A 736 -34.69 17.86 -57.81
N GLU A 737 -33.99 18.54 -58.73
CA GLU A 737 -32.75 19.27 -58.43
C GLU A 737 -32.93 20.39 -57.39
N GLU A 738 -34.07 21.10 -57.41
CA GLU A 738 -34.35 22.13 -56.41
C GLU A 738 -34.43 21.51 -55.00
N ARG A 739 -35.04 20.33 -54.87
CA ARG A 739 -35.17 19.62 -53.58
C ARG A 739 -33.83 19.09 -53.08
N ARG A 740 -32.96 18.61 -53.99
CA ARG A 740 -31.59 18.19 -53.66
C ARG A 740 -30.83 19.35 -53.02
N GLU A 741 -30.87 20.53 -53.63
CA GLU A 741 -30.14 21.69 -53.10
C GLU A 741 -30.66 22.17 -51.74
N ILE A 742 -31.99 22.20 -51.56
CA ILE A 742 -32.60 22.52 -50.28
C ILE A 742 -32.17 21.51 -49.19
N LEU A 743 -32.11 20.22 -49.52
CA LEU A 743 -31.72 19.19 -48.56
C LEU A 743 -30.23 19.28 -48.19
N ARG A 744 -29.36 19.60 -49.16
CA ARG A 744 -27.95 19.90 -48.92
C ARG A 744 -27.78 21.09 -47.99
N GLU A 745 -28.46 22.20 -48.27
CA GLU A 745 -28.41 23.40 -47.42
C GLU A 745 -28.88 23.08 -45.99
N LEU A 746 -29.97 22.34 -45.84
CA LEU A 746 -30.49 21.93 -44.54
C LEU A 746 -29.48 21.10 -43.75
N MET A 747 -28.84 20.11 -44.39
CA MET A 747 -27.83 19.28 -43.74
C MET A 747 -26.56 20.06 -43.43
N HIS A 748 -26.12 20.94 -44.34
CA HIS A 748 -24.96 21.80 -44.12
C HIS A 748 -25.16 22.66 -42.86
N LEU A 749 -26.32 23.31 -42.73
CA LEU A 749 -26.67 24.06 -41.51
C LEU A 749 -26.68 23.17 -40.26
N TYR A 750 -27.25 21.97 -40.33
CA TYR A 750 -27.21 21.03 -39.21
C TYR A 750 -25.78 20.68 -38.79
N VAL A 751 -24.90 20.40 -39.76
CA VAL A 751 -23.48 20.07 -39.52
C VAL A 751 -22.72 21.26 -38.92
N LEU A 752 -23.05 22.50 -39.30
CA LEU A 752 -22.47 23.70 -38.68
C LEU A 752 -22.93 23.91 -37.24
N MET A 753 -24.19 23.58 -36.93
CA MET A 753 -24.75 23.79 -35.59
C MET A 753 -24.36 22.67 -34.62
N LYS A 754 -24.27 21.43 -35.09
CA LYS A 754 -24.06 20.22 -34.26
C LYS A 754 -22.86 20.27 -33.32
N PRO A 755 -21.67 20.77 -33.71
CA PRO A 755 -20.52 20.84 -32.83
C PRO A 755 -20.78 21.64 -31.55
N VAL A 756 -21.65 22.66 -31.59
CA VAL A 756 -21.89 23.56 -30.46
C VAL A 756 -22.50 22.83 -29.26
N TRP A 757 -23.47 21.94 -29.47
CA TRP A 757 -24.07 21.16 -28.37
C TRP A 757 -23.37 19.82 -28.11
N ARG A 758 -22.42 19.38 -28.96
CA ARG A 758 -21.73 18.08 -28.81
C ARG A 758 -20.31 18.15 -28.32
N SER A 759 -19.60 19.23 -28.61
CA SER A 759 -18.24 19.47 -28.11
C SER A 759 -18.24 19.48 -26.58
N THR A 760 -17.13 19.03 -25.98
CA THR A 760 -16.93 19.12 -24.53
C THR A 760 -16.66 20.58 -24.14
N PHE A 761 -15.89 21.33 -24.93
CA PHE A 761 -15.53 22.72 -24.68
C PHE A 761 -15.82 23.62 -25.91
N PRO A 762 -17.09 23.88 -26.27
CA PRO A 762 -17.44 24.57 -27.51
C PRO A 762 -16.86 25.99 -27.62
N LEU A 763 -16.74 26.70 -26.49
CA LEU A 763 -16.13 28.04 -26.44
C LEU A 763 -14.62 28.03 -26.78
N LYS A 764 -13.94 26.90 -26.64
CA LYS A 764 -12.52 26.72 -26.97
C LYS A 764 -12.33 26.02 -28.32
N GLU A 765 -13.14 25.01 -28.60
CA GLU A 765 -13.00 24.14 -29.77
C GLU A 765 -13.65 24.71 -31.04
N CYS A 766 -14.76 25.42 -30.91
CA CYS A 766 -15.53 25.95 -32.05
C CYS A 766 -16.21 27.31 -31.78
N PRO A 767 -15.47 28.34 -31.32
CA PRO A 767 -16.05 29.64 -30.92
C PRO A 767 -16.81 30.34 -32.06
N ASP A 768 -16.34 30.23 -33.31
CA ASP A 768 -16.99 30.84 -34.47
C ASP A 768 -18.40 30.26 -34.70
N LEU A 769 -18.56 28.94 -34.51
CA LEU A 769 -19.84 28.25 -34.65
C LEU A 769 -20.80 28.62 -33.52
N VAL A 770 -20.29 28.83 -32.30
CA VAL A 770 -21.09 29.33 -31.18
C VAL A 770 -21.64 30.72 -31.51
N CYS A 771 -20.79 31.64 -32.00
CA CYS A 771 -21.19 32.99 -32.36
C CYS A 771 -22.22 33.03 -33.50
N GLN A 772 -22.11 32.12 -34.47
CA GLN A 772 -23.01 32.05 -35.63
C GLN A 772 -24.27 31.19 -35.38
N TYR A 773 -24.37 30.54 -34.23
CA TYR A 773 -25.43 29.55 -33.98
C TYR A 773 -26.84 30.13 -34.17
N SER A 774 -27.10 31.33 -33.64
CA SER A 774 -28.42 31.99 -33.73
C SER A 774 -28.80 32.33 -35.17
N PHE A 775 -27.83 32.72 -36.01
CA PHE A 775 -28.07 32.97 -37.43
C PHE A 775 -28.36 31.65 -38.16
N ASN A 776 -27.56 30.62 -37.90
CA ASN A 776 -27.73 29.30 -38.51
C ASN A 776 -29.05 28.65 -38.11
N SER A 777 -29.48 28.79 -36.84
CA SER A 777 -30.75 28.24 -36.36
C SER A 777 -31.95 28.97 -36.95
N GLN A 778 -31.88 30.29 -37.13
CA GLN A 778 -32.91 31.07 -37.84
C GLN A 778 -33.02 30.63 -39.29
N ARG A 779 -31.91 30.52 -40.02
CA ARG A 779 -31.91 30.05 -41.41
C ARG A 779 -32.44 28.63 -41.53
N PHE A 780 -32.06 27.74 -40.62
CA PHE A 780 -32.56 26.37 -40.56
C PHE A 780 -34.09 26.36 -40.36
N ALA A 781 -34.59 27.14 -39.40
CA ALA A 781 -36.01 27.28 -39.14
C ALA A 781 -36.80 27.84 -40.34
N GLU A 782 -36.27 28.83 -41.04
CA GLU A 782 -36.86 29.37 -42.28
C GLU A 782 -37.02 28.30 -43.36
N LEU A 783 -35.99 27.46 -43.57
CA LEU A 783 -36.06 26.35 -44.52
C LEU A 783 -37.14 25.33 -44.14
N LEU A 784 -37.23 24.96 -42.86
CA LEU A 784 -38.28 24.08 -42.38
C LEU A 784 -39.68 24.66 -42.63
N HIS A 785 -39.87 25.93 -42.29
CA HIS A 785 -41.17 26.61 -42.38
C HIS A 785 -41.61 26.83 -43.84
N THR A 786 -40.67 27.12 -44.74
CA THR A 786 -40.98 27.45 -46.14
C THR A 786 -40.93 26.23 -47.05
N LYS A 787 -39.81 25.50 -47.08
CA LYS A 787 -39.57 24.40 -48.02
C LYS A 787 -40.06 23.05 -47.50
N PHE A 788 -40.21 22.87 -46.19
CA PHE A 788 -40.71 21.63 -45.59
C PHE A 788 -42.06 21.82 -44.86
N LYS A 789 -42.82 22.85 -45.23
CA LYS A 789 -44.12 23.18 -44.63
C LYS A 789 -45.08 21.99 -44.58
N TYR A 790 -45.13 21.18 -45.63
CA TYR A 790 -45.99 19.99 -45.71
C TYR A 790 -45.78 19.00 -44.54
N ARG A 791 -44.61 19.04 -43.90
CA ARG A 791 -44.26 18.21 -42.74
C ARG A 791 -44.30 18.99 -41.41
N TYR A 792 -43.91 20.25 -41.38
CA TYR A 792 -43.75 21.00 -40.11
C TYR A 792 -44.88 21.99 -39.81
N ASP A 793 -45.93 22.04 -40.62
CA ASP A 793 -47.12 22.88 -40.34
C ASP A 793 -47.89 22.33 -39.14
N GLY A 794 -47.95 23.10 -38.06
CA GLY A 794 -48.64 22.75 -36.81
C GLY A 794 -47.95 21.68 -35.95
N LYS A 795 -46.77 21.18 -36.35
CA LYS A 795 -46.03 20.16 -35.59
C LYS A 795 -44.51 20.28 -35.72
N ILE A 796 -43.83 20.08 -34.61
CA ILE A 796 -42.37 19.96 -34.51
C ILE A 796 -42.01 18.90 -33.47
N THR A 797 -40.86 18.24 -33.62
CA THR A 797 -40.34 17.29 -32.64
C THR A 797 -39.70 18.01 -31.45
N ASN A 798 -39.69 17.36 -30.27
CA ASN A 798 -39.24 17.99 -29.04
C ASN A 798 -37.75 18.39 -29.10
N TYR A 799 -36.89 17.51 -29.61
CA TYR A 799 -35.46 17.79 -29.76
C TYR A 799 -35.14 18.85 -30.82
N LEU A 800 -35.89 18.91 -31.92
CA LEU A 800 -35.67 19.94 -32.93
C LEU A 800 -36.00 21.33 -32.38
N HIS A 801 -37.10 21.45 -31.63
CA HIS A 801 -37.43 22.66 -30.91
C HIS A 801 -36.34 23.05 -29.89
N LYS A 802 -35.90 22.12 -29.03
CA LYS A 802 -34.82 22.37 -28.06
C LYS A 802 -33.52 22.83 -28.72
N THR A 803 -33.13 22.18 -29.83
CA THR A 803 -31.91 22.48 -30.59
C THR A 803 -31.96 23.89 -31.18
N LEU A 804 -33.11 24.28 -31.75
CA LEU A 804 -33.25 25.57 -32.43
C LEU A 804 -33.45 26.75 -31.47
N ALA A 805 -34.09 26.51 -30.31
CA ALA A 805 -34.51 27.57 -29.40
C ALA A 805 -33.56 27.82 -28.23
N HIS A 806 -32.99 26.78 -27.60
CA HIS A 806 -32.41 26.91 -26.27
C HIS A 806 -30.89 26.65 -26.19
N VAL A 807 -30.26 26.13 -27.24
CA VAL A 807 -28.83 25.80 -27.21
C VAL A 807 -27.95 27.02 -26.87
N PRO A 808 -28.13 28.22 -27.46
CA PRO A 808 -27.30 29.38 -27.11
C PRO A 808 -27.39 29.76 -25.63
N GLU A 809 -28.61 29.81 -25.08
CA GLU A 809 -28.87 30.17 -23.68
C GLU A 809 -28.23 29.17 -22.71
N ILE A 810 -28.30 27.87 -23.00
CA ILE A 810 -27.67 26.83 -22.17
C ILE A 810 -26.14 26.91 -22.25
N ILE A 811 -25.57 27.13 -23.44
CA ILE A 811 -24.12 27.27 -23.60
C ILE A 811 -23.59 28.49 -22.87
N GLU A 812 -24.32 29.61 -22.87
CA GLU A 812 -23.96 30.81 -22.10
C GLU A 812 -23.99 30.53 -20.60
N ARG A 813 -25.02 29.82 -20.11
CA ARG A 813 -25.18 29.50 -18.67
C ARG A 813 -24.19 28.46 -18.16
N ASP A 814 -24.02 27.36 -18.88
CA ASP A 814 -23.32 26.17 -18.39
C ASP A 814 -21.93 25.99 -19.02
N GLY A 815 -21.60 26.74 -20.07
CA GLY A 815 -20.36 26.65 -20.84
C GLY A 815 -20.29 25.47 -21.81
N SER A 816 -21.07 24.42 -21.59
CA SER A 816 -21.12 23.22 -22.45
C SER A 816 -22.45 22.47 -22.28
N ILE A 817 -22.85 21.75 -23.32
CA ILE A 817 -23.94 20.76 -23.27
C ILE A 817 -23.35 19.34 -23.38
N GLY A 818 -22.41 19.13 -24.30
CA GLY A 818 -21.85 17.80 -24.60
C GLY A 818 -21.09 17.16 -23.44
N ALA A 819 -20.47 17.97 -22.57
CA ALA A 819 -19.82 17.50 -21.35
C ALA A 819 -20.81 16.94 -20.30
N TRP A 820 -22.05 17.40 -20.35
CA TRP A 820 -23.10 17.11 -19.36
C TRP A 820 -24.10 16.05 -19.85
N ALA A 821 -23.82 15.41 -20.98
CA ALA A 821 -24.67 14.40 -21.60
C ALA A 821 -24.76 13.10 -20.79
N SER A 822 -25.76 12.28 -21.11
CA SER A 822 -26.00 10.94 -20.56
C SER A 822 -25.14 9.83 -21.22
N GLU A 823 -24.17 10.19 -22.07
CA GLU A 823 -23.36 9.22 -22.82
C GLU A 823 -22.35 8.43 -21.95
N GLY A 824 -21.92 8.99 -20.81
CA GLY A 824 -21.08 8.32 -19.81
C GLY A 824 -21.90 7.75 -18.67
#